data_AF-A0A8T5AD56-F1
#
_entry.id   AF-A0A8T5AD56-F1
#
_cell.length_a   1.000
_cell.length_b   1.000
_cell.length_c   1.000
_cell.angle_alpha   90.00
_cell.angle_beta   90.00
_cell.angle_gamma   90.00
#
_symmetry.space_group_name_H-M   'P 1'
#
loop_
_entity.id
_entity.type
_entity.pdbx_description
1 polymer ?
#
loop_
_entity_poly.entity_id
_entity_poly.type
_entity_poly.pdbx_seq_one_letter_code
_entity_poly.pdbx_strand_id
1 'polypeptide(L)'
;MKSGLALLAILLFLLSIASYSSINVAQQIPREETLIISDAWGPPPGWNPLLPSTAWGTFMMYPSLFFYSTRDDVWIPYLAEGYRWIDKYTLEVKIRPEAKWWDGTPITADDVVFTFELGKKYVIGWLSPVWDYLEKVVAVDSKTVRFITSEEKLNYFQLVGLLHGSNSGIILPKHRWEPLEKTLGMKIVTEFRDDDPAKIIGGGPYRLLTWSEDIWYYERVDNWWGKDIFGLPRPKYIAHKVFRDNVAAALGFEEGVMDAAGHFFAAIYDMWKVKGLPVRTYYANPPYYIGSGIVNLYINYAKYPLTVVAIRKAIAYAIPYDELVSKAYFNYSVRAAPVPIIHTIPAYAKWIDEELVKKYGFEYNLAEAKRILDEAGIIDRNGDGIREMPDGTKLGPFTISVPYGWTDWMMMCDMIATNLQSIGIDCTTYFPDFSVWWDRLIKGQFDLVISWDGGMGFDHPWNAFRWIMDPRLTGPVGEDYPAGNWERYINWEVISLIDAAAKETDPVKLKGIYSKLQEIFLKDIPAIPLFYGAAWYEFRTDRWVGWPCEEDPRWLSPYPWNYPDNLPVIFCLAKAGETPTVPSWIYNLRIPTTKIFEDLAAVLAIKKGILTIDTTPVKAEVIVNGESWGIAPVVKEVVVGRYLIEFKPIEGYIAPSPEIVEVKEGVITTVIGTYTPITPVTIPEIEEILDRLETISAKLTTLSDDVKALSKSIGDLKTAIATLSDKVAGLATSTDIAGLRADISALRGDLVAISTISYAVIAVVVITLVVSIVSLLRKPSR
;
A
#
# COMPACT_ATOMS: atom_id res chain seq x y z
N MET A 1 -18.42 -60.21 6.56
CA MET A 1 -19.29 -59.80 5.41
C MET A 1 -20.54 -59.06 5.83
N LYS A 2 -21.38 -59.55 6.76
CA LYS A 2 -22.64 -58.87 7.13
C LYS A 2 -22.48 -57.49 7.81
N SER A 3 -21.38 -57.24 8.52
CA SER A 3 -21.09 -55.96 9.17
C SER A 3 -20.60 -54.86 8.20
N GLY A 4 -19.86 -55.22 7.15
CA GLY A 4 -19.37 -54.26 6.14
C GLY A 4 -20.48 -53.76 5.20
N LEU A 5 -21.45 -54.62 4.88
CA LEU A 5 -22.62 -54.25 4.07
C LEU A 5 -23.57 -53.28 4.79
N ALA A 6 -23.71 -53.40 6.11
CA ALA A 6 -24.49 -52.46 6.92
C ALA A 6 -23.83 -51.08 6.99
N LEU A 7 -22.50 -51.02 7.12
CA LEU A 7 -21.76 -49.76 7.12
C LEU A 7 -21.83 -49.06 5.75
N LEU A 8 -21.72 -49.82 4.65
CA LEU A 8 -21.83 -49.28 3.29
C LEU A 8 -23.25 -48.75 3.00
N ALA A 9 -24.29 -49.45 3.47
CA ALA A 9 -25.67 -49.01 3.33
C ALA A 9 -25.96 -47.73 4.15
N ILE A 10 -25.40 -47.61 5.36
CA ILE A 10 -25.51 -46.38 6.16
C ILE A 10 -24.75 -45.23 5.49
N LEU A 11 -23.57 -45.48 4.93
CA LEU A 11 -22.81 -44.46 4.20
C LEU A 11 -23.56 -43.97 2.96
N LEU A 12 -24.13 -44.91 2.17
CA LEU A 12 -24.93 -44.59 0.98
C LEU A 12 -26.24 -43.88 1.36
N PHE A 13 -26.85 -44.22 2.49
CA PHE A 13 -28.04 -43.55 3.00
C PHE A 13 -27.73 -42.13 3.50
N LEU A 14 -26.63 -41.92 4.22
CA LEU A 14 -26.16 -40.59 4.65
C LEU A 14 -25.75 -39.71 3.46
N LEU A 15 -25.08 -40.27 2.45
CA LEU A 15 -24.78 -39.60 1.18
C LEU A 15 -26.07 -39.23 0.42
N SER A 16 -27.08 -40.10 0.45
CA SER A 16 -28.39 -39.81 -0.17
C SER A 16 -29.14 -38.71 0.57
N ILE A 17 -29.08 -38.65 1.91
CA ILE A 17 -29.73 -37.60 2.70
C ILE A 17 -29.02 -36.25 2.49
N ALA A 18 -27.69 -36.21 2.49
CA ALA A 18 -26.92 -34.99 2.22
C ALA A 18 -27.17 -34.46 0.79
N SER A 19 -27.27 -35.37 -0.20
CA SER A 19 -27.61 -35.01 -1.58
C SER A 19 -29.08 -34.54 -1.71
N TYR A 20 -30.01 -35.16 -0.98
CA TYR A 20 -31.42 -34.76 -0.94
C TYR A 20 -31.64 -33.39 -0.26
N SER A 21 -30.84 -33.03 0.75
CA SER A 21 -30.98 -31.72 1.43
C SER A 21 -30.53 -30.56 0.54
N SER A 22 -29.43 -30.70 -0.20
CA SER A 22 -28.91 -29.64 -1.07
C SER A 22 -29.82 -29.37 -2.27
N ILE A 23 -30.38 -30.42 -2.88
CA ILE A 23 -31.30 -30.31 -4.02
C ILE A 23 -32.61 -29.62 -3.62
N ASN A 24 -33.14 -29.91 -2.42
CA ASN A 24 -34.39 -29.29 -1.93
C ASN A 24 -34.24 -27.79 -1.65
N VAL A 25 -33.09 -27.31 -1.19
CA VAL A 25 -32.88 -25.87 -0.92
C VAL A 25 -32.82 -25.08 -2.23
N ALA A 26 -32.07 -25.54 -3.24
CA ALA A 26 -31.96 -24.85 -4.52
C ALA A 26 -33.30 -24.78 -5.29
N GLN A 27 -34.14 -25.82 -5.18
CA GLN A 27 -35.47 -25.88 -5.81
C GLN A 27 -36.50 -24.92 -5.16
N GLN A 28 -36.19 -24.35 -3.99
CA GLN A 28 -37.06 -23.43 -3.26
C GLN A 28 -36.69 -21.94 -3.42
N ILE A 29 -35.58 -21.60 -4.09
CA ILE A 29 -35.12 -20.22 -4.23
C ILE A 29 -35.90 -19.52 -5.36
N PRO A 30 -36.70 -18.46 -5.07
CA PRO A 30 -37.54 -17.83 -6.08
C PRO A 30 -36.72 -17.06 -7.13
N ARG A 31 -36.94 -17.34 -8.41
CA ARG A 31 -36.16 -16.73 -9.51
C ARG A 31 -36.35 -15.22 -9.59
N GLU A 32 -37.55 -14.75 -9.27
CA GLU A 32 -37.98 -13.36 -9.26
C GLU A 32 -37.41 -12.54 -8.10
N GLU A 33 -36.81 -13.19 -7.11
CA GLU A 33 -36.08 -12.54 -6.01
C GLU A 33 -34.57 -12.76 -6.09
N THR A 34 -34.13 -13.50 -7.12
CA THR A 34 -32.75 -13.91 -7.31
C THR A 34 -32.11 -13.10 -8.43
N LEU A 35 -30.98 -12.46 -8.13
CA LEU A 35 -30.07 -11.92 -9.13
C LEU A 35 -29.03 -12.97 -9.48
N ILE A 36 -29.05 -13.49 -10.71
CA ILE A 36 -28.06 -14.48 -11.16
C ILE A 36 -26.96 -13.78 -11.96
N ILE A 37 -25.71 -13.94 -11.52
CA ILE A 37 -24.52 -13.36 -12.16
C ILE A 37 -23.61 -14.49 -12.64
N SER A 38 -22.87 -14.28 -13.73
CA SER A 38 -21.72 -15.12 -14.08
C SER A 38 -20.50 -14.25 -14.36
N ASP A 39 -19.33 -14.64 -13.84
CA ASP A 39 -18.13 -13.79 -13.86
C ASP A 39 -16.85 -14.62 -13.63
N ALA A 40 -16.85 -15.50 -12.62
CA ALA A 40 -15.76 -16.40 -12.31
C ALA A 40 -15.90 -17.74 -13.04
N TRP A 41 -14.77 -18.43 -13.18
CA TRP A 41 -14.62 -19.67 -13.92
C TRP A 41 -14.20 -20.83 -13.00
N GLY A 42 -14.56 -22.05 -13.40
CA GLY A 42 -14.22 -23.26 -12.67
C GLY A 42 -14.97 -23.40 -11.34
N PRO A 43 -14.70 -24.48 -10.59
CA PRO A 43 -15.31 -24.70 -9.28
C PRO A 43 -14.85 -23.65 -8.27
N PRO A 44 -15.67 -23.28 -7.27
CA PRO A 44 -15.32 -22.27 -6.29
C PRO A 44 -14.11 -22.71 -5.44
N PRO A 45 -13.02 -21.90 -5.35
CA PRO A 45 -11.85 -22.23 -4.54
C PRO A 45 -12.11 -22.32 -3.03
N GLY A 46 -13.16 -21.65 -2.55
CA GLY A 46 -13.51 -21.53 -1.14
C GLY A 46 -13.88 -20.09 -0.77
N TRP A 47 -14.53 -19.91 0.38
CA TRP A 47 -14.99 -18.62 0.90
C TRP A 47 -14.07 -18.01 1.95
N ASN A 48 -12.83 -18.50 2.04
CA ASN A 48 -11.80 -17.93 2.89
C ASN A 48 -11.12 -16.73 2.19
N PRO A 49 -11.28 -15.49 2.68
CA PRO A 49 -10.69 -14.28 2.09
C PRO A 49 -9.16 -14.22 2.13
N LEU A 50 -8.49 -15.15 2.82
CA LEU A 50 -7.03 -15.23 2.94
C LEU A 50 -6.38 -16.12 1.87
N LEU A 51 -7.16 -16.87 1.09
CA LEU A 51 -6.63 -17.71 0.02
C LEU A 51 -6.12 -16.83 -1.15
N PRO A 52 -5.13 -17.31 -1.93
CA PRO A 52 -4.68 -16.62 -3.15
C PRO A 52 -5.78 -16.43 -4.19
N SER A 53 -6.80 -17.28 -4.18
CA SER A 53 -8.01 -17.17 -4.99
C SER A 53 -9.22 -17.61 -4.16
N THR A 54 -10.35 -16.94 -4.33
CA THR A 54 -11.56 -17.16 -3.53
C THR A 54 -12.78 -17.29 -4.43
N ALA A 55 -13.84 -17.90 -3.92
CA ALA A 55 -15.12 -17.98 -4.60
C ALA A 55 -15.69 -16.58 -4.82
N TRP A 56 -16.22 -16.33 -6.02
CA TRP A 56 -16.90 -15.07 -6.33
C TRP A 56 -17.96 -14.78 -5.29
N GLY A 57 -18.01 -13.54 -4.79
CA GLY A 57 -18.96 -13.10 -3.78
C GLY A 57 -18.48 -13.26 -2.33
N THR A 58 -17.31 -13.84 -2.08
CA THR A 58 -16.71 -13.92 -0.73
C THR A 58 -16.65 -12.55 -0.06
N PHE A 59 -16.24 -11.51 -0.78
CA PHE A 59 -16.13 -10.15 -0.25
C PHE A 59 -17.48 -9.43 -0.08
N MET A 60 -18.62 -10.01 -0.48
CA MET A 60 -19.94 -9.52 -0.06
C MET A 60 -20.24 -9.83 1.41
N MET A 61 -19.54 -10.83 1.98
CA MET A 61 -19.73 -11.30 3.35
C MET A 61 -18.91 -10.51 4.37
N TYR A 62 -17.81 -9.90 3.95
CA TYR A 62 -16.88 -9.19 4.82
C TYR A 62 -16.84 -7.71 4.48
N PRO A 63 -17.00 -6.81 5.46
CA PRO A 63 -17.01 -5.38 5.18
C PRO A 63 -15.59 -4.83 4.95
N SER A 64 -15.47 -3.83 4.08
CA SER A 64 -14.30 -2.95 4.00
C SER A 64 -14.53 -1.65 4.78
N LEU A 65 -13.46 -0.90 5.06
CA LEU A 65 -13.57 0.42 5.69
C LEU A 65 -14.35 1.40 4.82
N PHE A 66 -14.03 1.47 3.54
CA PHE A 66 -14.66 2.31 2.51
C PHE A 66 -14.92 1.50 1.24
N PHE A 67 -15.90 1.93 0.46
CA PHE A 67 -15.97 1.63 -0.98
C PHE A 67 -15.14 2.64 -1.75
N TYR A 68 -14.50 2.21 -2.84
CA TYR A 68 -13.82 3.11 -3.77
C TYR A 68 -14.39 2.98 -5.19
N SER A 69 -14.51 4.12 -5.87
CA SER A 69 -14.84 4.19 -7.29
C SER A 69 -13.61 4.59 -8.09
N THR A 70 -13.09 3.67 -8.88
CA THR A 70 -12.05 3.98 -9.87
C THR A 70 -12.57 4.86 -11.01
N ARG A 71 -13.88 4.81 -11.30
CA ARG A 71 -14.52 5.59 -12.37
C ARG A 71 -14.71 7.06 -12.00
N ASP A 72 -15.20 7.33 -10.80
CA ASP A 72 -15.52 8.70 -10.32
C ASP A 72 -14.40 9.29 -9.43
N ASP A 73 -13.43 8.48 -9.00
CA ASP A 73 -12.37 8.86 -8.06
C ASP A 73 -12.91 9.39 -6.72
N VAL A 74 -13.86 8.63 -6.14
CA VAL A 74 -14.52 8.96 -4.87
C VAL A 74 -14.58 7.76 -3.93
N TRP A 75 -14.63 8.06 -2.64
CA TRP A 75 -14.66 7.11 -1.53
C TRP A 75 -15.99 7.23 -0.78
N ILE A 76 -16.58 6.11 -0.37
CA ILE A 76 -17.79 6.11 0.47
C ILE A 76 -17.49 5.37 1.79
N PRO A 77 -17.60 6.05 2.95
CA PRO A 77 -17.46 5.42 4.25
C PRO A 77 -18.45 4.25 4.43
N TYR A 78 -17.92 3.04 4.55
CA TYR A 78 -18.69 1.81 4.69
C TYR A 78 -18.70 1.32 6.14
N LEU A 79 -17.77 0.45 6.55
CA LEU A 79 -17.60 0.09 7.97
C LEU A 79 -17.16 1.28 8.81
N ALA A 80 -16.37 2.17 8.21
CA ALA A 80 -15.98 3.43 8.81
C ALA A 80 -17.07 4.50 8.67
N GLU A 81 -17.15 5.43 9.62
CA GLU A 81 -17.94 6.66 9.48
C GLU A 81 -17.12 7.80 8.85
N GLY A 82 -15.78 7.72 8.91
CA GLY A 82 -14.88 8.71 8.33
C GLY A 82 -13.40 8.43 8.66
N TYR A 83 -12.53 9.29 8.14
CA TYR A 83 -11.09 9.30 8.40
C TYR A 83 -10.63 10.67 8.92
N ARG A 84 -9.42 10.72 9.47
CA ARG A 84 -8.70 11.98 9.76
C ARG A 84 -7.19 11.76 9.74
N TRP A 85 -6.46 12.64 9.07
CA TRP A 85 -5.01 12.74 9.22
C TRP A 85 -4.68 13.36 10.59
N ILE A 86 -3.93 12.65 11.42
CA ILE A 86 -3.48 13.16 12.73
C ILE A 86 -2.21 13.99 12.56
N ASP A 87 -1.31 13.50 11.71
CA ASP A 87 -0.04 14.11 11.37
C ASP A 87 0.45 13.56 10.01
N LYS A 88 1.70 13.85 9.65
CA LYS A 88 2.36 13.38 8.43
C LYS A 88 2.37 11.85 8.27
N TYR A 89 2.29 11.09 9.36
CA TYR A 89 2.53 9.64 9.39
C TYR A 89 1.33 8.82 9.85
N THR A 90 0.23 9.46 10.25
CA THR A 90 -0.85 8.79 10.97
C THR A 90 -2.21 9.09 10.34
N LEU A 91 -2.85 8.06 9.79
CA LEU A 91 -4.23 8.07 9.33
C LEU A 91 -5.12 7.39 10.37
N GLU A 92 -6.06 8.13 10.94
CA GLU A 92 -7.05 7.62 11.90
C GLU A 92 -8.36 7.32 11.19
N VAL A 93 -8.98 6.20 11.55
CA VAL A 93 -10.28 5.76 11.04
C VAL A 93 -11.20 5.44 12.20
N LYS A 94 -12.45 5.88 12.12
CA LYS A 94 -13.47 5.60 13.12
C LYS A 94 -14.51 4.62 12.59
N ILE A 95 -14.64 3.49 13.25
CA ILE A 95 -15.60 2.42 12.95
C ILE A 95 -16.98 2.85 13.44
N ARG A 96 -18.01 2.56 12.63
CA ARG A 96 -19.39 2.85 12.97
C ARG A 96 -19.82 2.17 14.28
N PRO A 97 -20.50 2.88 15.19
CA PRO A 97 -20.97 2.30 16.44
C PRO A 97 -21.99 1.16 16.23
N GLU A 98 -22.76 1.20 15.15
CA GLU A 98 -23.79 0.21 14.78
C GLU A 98 -23.20 -1.12 14.29
N ALA A 99 -21.94 -1.11 13.85
CA ALA A 99 -21.32 -2.25 13.16
C ALA A 99 -21.23 -3.50 14.03
N LYS A 100 -21.82 -4.60 13.53
CA LYS A 100 -21.87 -5.93 14.18
C LYS A 100 -21.65 -7.05 13.17
N TRP A 101 -20.97 -8.10 13.61
CA TRP A 101 -20.93 -9.39 12.94
C TRP A 101 -22.31 -10.07 12.99
N TRP A 102 -22.57 -11.04 12.10
CA TRP A 102 -23.88 -11.72 12.02
C TRP A 102 -24.27 -12.49 13.28
N ASP A 103 -23.30 -12.86 14.13
CA ASP A 103 -23.54 -13.49 15.42
C ASP A 103 -23.89 -12.49 16.54
N GLY A 104 -23.93 -11.19 16.23
CA GLY A 104 -24.23 -10.11 17.15
C GLY A 104 -23.02 -9.47 17.83
N THR A 105 -21.82 -10.05 17.68
CA THR A 105 -20.58 -9.49 18.23
C THR A 105 -20.28 -8.12 17.59
N PRO A 106 -19.99 -7.07 18.37
CA PRO A 106 -19.60 -5.78 17.81
C PRO A 106 -18.33 -5.88 16.95
N ILE A 107 -18.31 -5.21 15.80
CA ILE A 107 -17.07 -5.03 15.03
C ILE A 107 -16.24 -3.95 15.71
N THR A 108 -14.98 -4.24 16.03
CA THR A 108 -14.12 -3.34 16.81
C THR A 108 -12.78 -3.06 16.12
N ALA A 109 -12.04 -2.09 16.66
CA ALA A 109 -10.67 -1.79 16.24
C ALA A 109 -9.73 -3.00 16.37
N ASP A 110 -10.01 -3.93 17.29
CA ASP A 110 -9.22 -5.16 17.44
C ASP A 110 -9.39 -6.12 16.26
N ASP A 111 -10.55 -6.12 15.59
CA ASP A 111 -10.76 -6.89 14.35
C ASP A 111 -9.88 -6.37 13.22
N VAL A 112 -9.78 -5.03 13.11
CA VAL A 112 -8.92 -4.37 12.12
C VAL A 112 -7.45 -4.66 12.41
N VAL A 113 -6.99 -4.44 13.65
CA VAL A 113 -5.60 -4.75 14.05
C VAL A 113 -5.26 -6.21 13.79
N PHE A 114 -6.13 -7.14 14.24
CA PHE A 114 -5.94 -8.57 14.01
C PHE A 114 -5.82 -8.89 12.52
N THR A 115 -6.73 -8.36 11.71
CA THR A 115 -6.74 -8.61 10.26
C THR A 115 -5.42 -8.19 9.66
N PHE A 116 -5.01 -6.93 9.84
CA PHE A 116 -3.76 -6.42 9.25
C PHE A 116 -2.51 -7.17 9.72
N GLU A 117 -2.43 -7.57 10.99
CA GLU A 117 -1.29 -8.34 11.52
C GLU A 117 -1.16 -9.74 10.88
N LEU A 118 -2.19 -10.29 10.24
CA LEU A 118 -2.05 -11.53 9.45
C LEU A 118 -1.10 -11.34 8.25
N GLY A 119 -1.10 -10.15 7.63
CA GLY A 119 -0.22 -9.83 6.50
C GLY A 119 1.27 -9.78 6.85
N LYS A 120 1.62 -9.60 8.15
CA LYS A 120 3.00 -9.74 8.65
C LYS A 120 3.42 -11.19 8.83
N LYS A 121 2.45 -12.06 9.16
CA LYS A 121 2.70 -13.47 9.50
C LYS A 121 2.73 -14.36 8.27
N TYR A 122 1.93 -14.02 7.27
CA TYR A 122 1.64 -14.87 6.11
C TYR A 122 1.77 -14.07 4.82
N VAL A 123 1.95 -14.77 3.70
CA VAL A 123 1.92 -14.16 2.36
C VAL A 123 0.47 -14.14 1.88
N ILE A 124 -0.15 -12.97 1.94
CA ILE A 124 -1.53 -12.71 1.54
C ILE A 124 -1.50 -11.56 0.53
N GLY A 125 -1.94 -11.81 -0.70
CA GLY A 125 -1.73 -10.88 -1.83
C GLY A 125 -2.21 -9.46 -1.61
N TRP A 126 -3.38 -9.30 -1.00
CA TRP A 126 -3.98 -7.99 -0.73
C TRP A 126 -3.51 -7.35 0.59
N LEU A 127 -2.76 -8.08 1.43
CA LEU A 127 -2.49 -7.63 2.80
C LEU A 127 -1.02 -7.56 3.17
N SER A 128 -0.17 -8.47 2.69
CA SER A 128 1.26 -8.43 3.00
C SER A 128 1.95 -7.18 2.42
N PRO A 129 1.68 -6.75 1.17
CA PRO A 129 2.38 -5.60 0.57
C PRO A 129 2.15 -4.28 1.31
N VAL A 130 1.08 -4.14 2.10
CA VAL A 130 0.82 -2.92 2.85
C VAL A 130 1.91 -2.64 3.89
N TRP A 131 2.57 -3.70 4.38
CA TRP A 131 3.60 -3.63 5.42
C TRP A 131 4.95 -3.13 4.91
N ASP A 132 5.14 -3.02 3.59
CA ASP A 132 6.26 -2.26 3.02
C ASP A 132 6.21 -0.79 3.46
N TYR A 133 5.00 -0.26 3.64
CA TYR A 133 4.74 1.16 3.90
C TYR A 133 4.07 1.44 5.24
N LEU A 134 3.64 0.40 5.94
CA LEU A 134 3.01 0.49 7.25
C LEU A 134 3.99 0.10 8.35
N GLU A 135 3.99 0.85 9.43
CA GLU A 135 4.79 0.53 10.62
C GLU A 135 3.97 -0.24 11.64
N LYS A 136 2.73 0.22 11.91
CA LYS A 136 1.80 -0.44 12.83
C LYS A 136 0.35 -0.04 12.59
N VAL A 137 -0.55 -0.91 13.02
CA VAL A 137 -1.97 -0.63 13.21
C VAL A 137 -2.28 -0.70 14.69
N VAL A 138 -2.92 0.32 15.25
CA VAL A 138 -3.24 0.36 16.68
C VAL A 138 -4.71 0.66 16.91
N ALA A 139 -5.32 -0.07 17.84
CA ALA A 139 -6.60 0.28 18.43
C ALA A 139 -6.36 1.35 19.49
N VAL A 140 -6.87 2.57 19.26
CA VAL A 140 -6.82 3.65 20.25
C VAL A 140 -7.91 3.45 21.29
N ASP A 141 -9.06 2.98 20.83
CA ASP A 141 -10.20 2.51 21.62
C ASP A 141 -10.98 1.48 20.78
N SER A 142 -12.10 0.97 21.29
CA SER A 142 -12.89 -0.07 20.62
C SER A 142 -13.40 0.28 19.21
N LYS A 143 -13.48 1.55 18.84
CA LYS A 143 -14.02 2.03 17.55
C LYS A 143 -13.04 2.93 16.79
N THR A 144 -11.86 3.20 17.33
CA THR A 144 -10.86 4.07 16.68
C THR A 144 -9.59 3.29 16.38
N VAL A 145 -9.24 3.24 15.09
CA VAL A 145 -7.98 2.65 14.60
C VAL A 145 -7.05 3.75 14.10
N ARG A 146 -5.74 3.57 14.29
CA ARG A 146 -4.71 4.35 13.61
C ARG A 146 -3.80 3.46 12.79
N PHE A 147 -3.65 3.82 11.53
CA PHE A 147 -2.62 3.32 10.63
C PHE A 147 -1.43 4.28 10.69
N ILE A 148 -0.27 3.76 11.07
CA ILE A 148 0.92 4.57 11.35
C ILE A 148 2.06 4.09 10.46
N THR A 149 2.70 5.03 9.76
CA THR A 149 3.93 4.83 8.99
C THR A 149 5.12 5.54 9.66
N SER A 150 6.27 5.59 8.98
CA SER A 150 7.48 6.31 9.35
C SER A 150 8.00 7.12 8.16
N GLU A 151 8.99 8.00 8.36
CA GLU A 151 9.60 8.75 7.26
C GLU A 151 10.23 7.84 6.19
N GLU A 152 10.82 6.72 6.63
CA GLU A 152 11.44 5.72 5.75
C GLU A 152 10.40 5.01 4.89
N LYS A 153 9.26 4.66 5.49
CA LYS A 153 8.16 3.91 4.86
C LYS A 153 7.06 4.79 4.26
N LEU A 154 7.27 6.10 4.21
CA LEU A 154 6.21 7.05 3.87
C LEU A 154 5.73 6.86 2.43
N ASN A 155 4.46 6.48 2.28
CA ASN A 155 3.77 6.39 1.00
C ASN A 155 2.29 6.77 1.20
N TYR A 156 1.90 7.94 0.69
CA TYR A 156 0.54 8.44 0.91
C TYR A 156 -0.51 7.67 0.10
N PHE A 157 -0.13 7.17 -1.09
CA PHE A 157 -1.04 6.34 -1.88
C PHE A 157 -1.42 5.08 -1.13
N GLN A 158 -0.45 4.38 -0.55
CA GLN A 158 -0.68 3.14 0.18
C GLN A 158 -1.46 3.37 1.47
N LEU A 159 -1.19 4.45 2.22
CA LEU A 159 -1.98 4.80 3.41
C LEU A 159 -3.46 5.02 3.09
N VAL A 160 -3.76 5.73 2.00
CA VAL A 160 -5.15 5.93 1.53
C VAL A 160 -5.73 4.61 1.01
N GLY A 161 -4.93 3.79 0.32
CA GLY A 161 -5.31 2.46 -0.17
C GLY A 161 -5.76 1.48 0.92
N LEU A 162 -5.30 1.65 2.17
CA LEU A 162 -5.74 0.83 3.33
C LEU A 162 -7.26 0.93 3.58
N LEU A 163 -7.90 2.00 3.11
CA LEU A 163 -9.33 2.22 3.27
C LEU A 163 -10.18 1.35 2.33
N HIS A 164 -9.61 0.89 1.22
CA HIS A 164 -10.34 0.28 0.11
C HIS A 164 -10.28 -1.26 0.14
N GLY A 165 -11.45 -1.89 0.00
CA GLY A 165 -11.63 -3.34 0.10
C GLY A 165 -10.88 -4.17 -0.94
N SER A 166 -10.82 -3.74 -2.20
CA SER A 166 -10.19 -4.55 -3.27
C SER A 166 -8.67 -4.52 -3.24
N ASN A 167 -8.08 -3.56 -2.53
CA ASN A 167 -6.62 -3.44 -2.40
C ASN A 167 -6.11 -3.92 -1.03
N SER A 168 -6.80 -3.62 0.09
CA SER A 168 -6.27 -3.93 1.44
C SER A 168 -7.27 -3.92 2.62
N GLY A 169 -8.53 -3.58 2.39
CA GLY A 169 -9.41 -3.04 3.44
C GLY A 169 -10.44 -4.00 4.05
N ILE A 170 -10.46 -5.29 3.66
CA ILE A 170 -11.42 -6.27 4.20
C ILE A 170 -11.11 -6.58 5.66
N ILE A 171 -12.14 -6.58 6.52
CA ILE A 171 -11.99 -6.85 7.96
C ILE A 171 -12.56 -8.23 8.32
N LEU A 172 -11.81 -8.98 9.13
CA LEU A 172 -12.14 -10.33 9.59
C LEU A 172 -12.56 -10.34 11.07
N PRO A 173 -13.56 -11.16 11.47
CA PRO A 173 -13.94 -11.33 12.87
C PRO A 173 -12.84 -12.03 13.67
N LYS A 174 -12.09 -11.28 14.48
CA LYS A 174 -10.99 -11.80 15.29
C LYS A 174 -11.41 -12.99 16.14
N HIS A 175 -12.60 -12.93 16.75
CA HIS A 175 -13.09 -13.99 17.64
C HIS A 175 -13.34 -15.33 16.93
N ARG A 176 -13.51 -15.33 15.61
CA ARG A 176 -13.57 -16.54 14.78
C ARG A 176 -12.20 -16.93 14.25
N TRP A 177 -11.49 -15.95 13.67
CA TRP A 177 -10.29 -16.21 12.88
C TRP A 177 -9.05 -16.44 13.74
N GLU A 178 -8.95 -15.85 14.93
CA GLU A 178 -7.79 -16.06 15.81
C GLU A 178 -7.70 -17.51 16.32
N PRO A 179 -8.79 -18.17 16.79
CA PRO A 179 -8.74 -19.60 17.12
C PRO A 179 -8.42 -20.50 15.91
N LEU A 180 -8.92 -20.16 14.72
CA LEU A 180 -8.62 -20.87 13.48
C LEU A 180 -7.15 -20.74 13.10
N GLU A 181 -6.58 -19.52 13.17
CA GLU A 181 -5.17 -19.25 12.93
C GLU A 181 -4.27 -20.06 13.86
N LYS A 182 -4.58 -20.08 15.16
CA LYS A 182 -3.84 -20.86 16.17
C LYS A 182 -3.87 -22.37 15.88
N THR A 183 -4.97 -22.87 15.31
CA THR A 183 -5.16 -24.31 15.04
C THR A 183 -4.57 -24.74 13.70
N LEU A 184 -4.74 -23.93 12.66
CA LEU A 184 -4.36 -24.26 11.29
C LEU A 184 -2.94 -23.79 10.94
N GLY A 185 -2.42 -22.78 11.63
CA GLY A 185 -1.17 -22.12 11.28
C GLY A 185 -1.18 -21.72 9.81
N MET A 186 -0.13 -22.10 9.06
CA MET A 186 0.00 -21.72 7.65
C MET A 186 -1.15 -22.22 6.76
N LYS A 187 -1.80 -23.32 7.13
CA LYS A 187 -2.91 -23.88 6.35
C LYS A 187 -4.10 -22.93 6.23
N ILE A 188 -4.17 -21.89 7.07
CA ILE A 188 -5.20 -20.86 7.00
C ILE A 188 -5.14 -20.05 5.70
N VAL A 189 -3.99 -19.93 5.04
CA VAL A 189 -3.87 -19.18 3.77
C VAL A 189 -3.67 -20.09 2.55
N THR A 190 -3.48 -21.40 2.74
CA THR A 190 -3.17 -22.34 1.64
C THR A 190 -4.20 -23.45 1.44
N GLU A 191 -4.82 -23.98 2.50
CA GLU A 191 -5.66 -25.19 2.43
C GLU A 191 -7.10 -24.95 2.94
N PHE A 192 -7.31 -24.01 3.86
CA PHE A 192 -8.61 -23.83 4.50
C PHE A 192 -9.59 -23.10 3.58
N ARG A 193 -10.62 -23.80 3.11
CA ARG A 193 -11.61 -23.28 2.15
C ARG A 193 -12.74 -22.46 2.77
N ASP A 194 -13.01 -22.61 4.07
CA ASP A 194 -14.19 -22.04 4.78
C ASP A 194 -15.52 -22.25 4.03
N ASP A 195 -15.79 -23.47 3.53
CA ASP A 195 -16.90 -23.79 2.62
C ASP A 195 -18.16 -24.37 3.29
N ASP A 196 -18.25 -24.30 4.63
CA ASP A 196 -19.44 -24.66 5.40
C ASP A 196 -20.25 -23.39 5.75
N PRO A 197 -21.38 -23.11 5.04
CA PRO A 197 -22.13 -21.86 5.22
C PRO A 197 -22.62 -21.64 6.66
N ALA A 198 -22.90 -22.72 7.40
CA ALA A 198 -23.38 -22.64 8.78
C ALA A 198 -22.29 -22.18 9.76
N LYS A 199 -21.02 -22.31 9.37
CA LYS A 199 -19.90 -21.85 10.18
C LYS A 199 -19.58 -20.39 9.87
N ILE A 200 -19.64 -19.92 8.62
CA ILE A 200 -19.13 -18.60 8.23
C ILE A 200 -19.75 -17.47 9.08
N ILE A 201 -18.88 -16.60 9.63
CA ILE A 201 -19.28 -15.37 10.32
C ILE A 201 -18.75 -14.19 9.51
N GLY A 202 -19.66 -13.43 8.94
CA GLY A 202 -19.39 -12.20 8.21
C GLY A 202 -20.10 -11.00 8.84
N GLY A 203 -19.96 -9.84 8.19
CA GLY A 203 -20.57 -8.56 8.59
C GLY A 203 -21.14 -7.77 7.41
N GLY A 204 -21.06 -8.31 6.19
CA GLY A 204 -21.65 -7.73 4.99
C GLY A 204 -23.15 -8.02 4.86
N PRO A 205 -23.81 -7.49 3.82
CA PRO A 205 -25.26 -7.59 3.67
C PRO A 205 -25.74 -8.93 3.09
N TYR A 206 -24.83 -9.83 2.67
CA TYR A 206 -25.14 -11.17 2.16
C TYR A 206 -24.31 -12.24 2.86
N ARG A 207 -24.90 -13.42 3.06
CA ARG A 207 -24.23 -14.62 3.56
C ARG A 207 -24.34 -15.76 2.57
N LEU A 208 -23.34 -16.63 2.51
CA LEU A 208 -23.44 -17.87 1.74
C LEU A 208 -24.62 -18.69 2.27
N LEU A 209 -25.49 -19.14 1.37
CA LEU A 209 -26.65 -19.96 1.70
C LEU A 209 -26.35 -21.43 1.39
N THR A 210 -25.93 -21.72 0.16
CA THR A 210 -25.60 -23.06 -0.31
C THR A 210 -24.77 -22.98 -1.59
N TRP A 211 -24.05 -24.06 -1.94
CA TRP A 211 -23.21 -24.11 -3.13
C TRP A 211 -23.09 -25.51 -3.72
N SER A 212 -22.83 -25.56 -5.02
CA SER A 212 -22.28 -26.67 -5.77
C SER A 212 -21.15 -26.15 -6.69
N GLU A 213 -20.47 -27.03 -7.42
CA GLU A 213 -19.43 -26.60 -8.37
C GLU A 213 -19.99 -25.74 -9.53
N ASP A 214 -21.27 -25.91 -9.86
CA ASP A 214 -21.93 -25.24 -10.98
C ASP A 214 -22.63 -23.93 -10.62
N ILE A 215 -23.06 -23.79 -9.37
CA ILE A 215 -23.83 -22.63 -8.89
C ILE A 215 -23.74 -22.50 -7.37
N TRP A 216 -23.65 -21.26 -6.88
CA TRP A 216 -23.77 -20.97 -5.46
C TRP A 216 -24.65 -19.77 -5.20
N TYR A 217 -25.29 -19.77 -4.03
CA TYR A 217 -26.31 -18.82 -3.65
C TYR A 217 -25.91 -18.11 -2.36
N TYR A 218 -26.15 -16.81 -2.36
CA TYR A 218 -26.08 -15.92 -1.22
C TYR A 218 -27.47 -15.44 -0.85
N GLU A 219 -27.73 -15.30 0.44
CA GLU A 219 -28.96 -14.73 0.97
C GLU A 219 -28.69 -13.39 1.64
N ARG A 220 -29.54 -12.40 1.38
CA ARG A 220 -29.52 -11.10 2.04
C ARG A 220 -29.81 -11.25 3.54
N VAL A 221 -28.98 -10.61 4.36
CA VAL A 221 -29.10 -10.55 5.81
C VAL A 221 -30.08 -9.42 6.18
N ASP A 222 -31.35 -9.74 6.41
CA ASP A 222 -32.39 -8.70 6.62
C ASP A 222 -32.23 -7.92 7.93
N ASN A 223 -31.53 -8.50 8.93
CA ASN A 223 -31.15 -7.83 10.18
C ASN A 223 -29.73 -7.23 10.13
N TRP A 224 -29.19 -6.98 8.94
CA TRP A 224 -27.86 -6.42 8.75
C TRP A 224 -27.68 -5.09 9.48
N TRP A 225 -26.52 -4.91 10.11
CA TRP A 225 -26.21 -3.73 10.93
C TRP A 225 -26.32 -2.41 10.16
N GLY A 226 -26.04 -2.43 8.85
CA GLY A 226 -26.06 -1.26 7.98
C GLY A 226 -27.44 -0.85 7.49
N LYS A 227 -28.51 -1.59 7.81
CA LYS A 227 -29.84 -1.39 7.19
C LYS A 227 -30.41 0.01 7.39
N ASP A 228 -30.18 0.62 8.55
CA ASP A 228 -30.75 1.94 8.90
C ASP A 228 -29.92 3.09 8.31
N ILE A 229 -28.71 2.78 7.84
CA ILE A 229 -27.76 3.74 7.23
C ILE A 229 -27.87 3.68 5.71
N PHE A 230 -27.85 2.47 5.15
CA PHE A 230 -27.73 2.23 3.72
C PHE A 230 -29.02 1.70 3.07
N GLY A 231 -30.02 1.33 3.86
CA GLY A 231 -31.13 0.50 3.40
C GLY A 231 -30.72 -0.97 3.28
N LEU A 232 -31.58 -1.78 2.65
CA LEU A 232 -31.26 -3.16 2.30
C LEU A 232 -30.99 -3.26 0.78
N PRO A 233 -30.02 -4.09 0.36
CA PRO A 233 -29.90 -4.49 -1.04
C PRO A 233 -31.21 -5.05 -1.59
N ARG A 234 -31.45 -4.88 -2.87
CA ARG A 234 -32.75 -5.14 -3.49
C ARG A 234 -32.98 -6.64 -3.75
N PRO A 235 -32.03 -7.40 -4.32
CA PRO A 235 -32.16 -8.87 -4.43
C PRO A 235 -32.21 -9.54 -3.06
N LYS A 236 -33.17 -10.45 -2.83
CA LYS A 236 -33.17 -11.29 -1.63
C LYS A 236 -32.08 -12.35 -1.73
N TYR A 237 -31.87 -12.87 -2.94
CA TYR A 237 -30.83 -13.83 -3.25
C TYR A 237 -29.92 -13.31 -4.36
N ILE A 238 -28.64 -13.66 -4.28
CA ILE A 238 -27.69 -13.50 -5.38
C ILE A 238 -27.11 -14.87 -5.67
N ALA A 239 -27.10 -15.29 -6.92
CA ALA A 239 -26.48 -16.53 -7.33
C ALA A 239 -25.32 -16.25 -8.28
N HIS A 240 -24.28 -17.06 -8.20
CA HIS A 240 -23.24 -17.11 -9.21
C HIS A 240 -23.35 -18.40 -9.99
N LYS A 241 -23.49 -18.33 -11.31
CA LYS A 241 -23.52 -19.49 -12.20
C LYS A 241 -22.19 -19.62 -12.93
N VAL A 242 -21.59 -20.79 -12.88
CA VAL A 242 -20.40 -21.11 -13.68
C VAL A 242 -20.82 -21.65 -15.05
N PHE A 243 -20.10 -21.22 -16.07
CA PHE A 243 -20.12 -21.78 -17.42
C PHE A 243 -18.75 -22.32 -17.77
N ARG A 244 -18.70 -23.24 -18.74
CA ARG A 244 -17.44 -23.87 -19.14
C ARG A 244 -16.51 -22.92 -19.91
N ASP A 245 -17.08 -22.04 -20.73
CA ASP A 245 -16.36 -21.10 -21.58
C ASP A 245 -17.27 -19.90 -21.95
N ASN A 246 -16.66 -18.87 -22.56
CA ASN A 246 -17.35 -17.66 -23.02
C ASN A 246 -18.52 -17.95 -23.97
N VAL A 247 -18.45 -19.01 -24.79
CA VAL A 247 -19.50 -19.34 -25.76
C VAL A 247 -20.74 -19.87 -25.05
N ALA A 248 -20.55 -20.80 -24.10
CA ALA A 248 -21.62 -21.31 -23.26
C ALA A 248 -22.24 -20.20 -22.39
N ALA A 249 -21.42 -19.30 -21.85
CA ALA A 249 -21.88 -18.14 -21.11
C ALA A 249 -22.70 -17.19 -21.99
N ALA A 250 -22.26 -16.88 -23.20
CA ALA A 250 -23.00 -16.02 -24.14
C ALA A 250 -24.39 -16.61 -24.47
N LEU A 251 -24.47 -17.91 -24.76
CA LEU A 251 -25.74 -18.59 -25.01
C LEU A 251 -26.66 -18.55 -23.79
N GLY A 252 -26.12 -18.83 -22.59
CA GLY A 252 -26.89 -18.74 -21.34
C GLY A 252 -27.37 -17.31 -21.06
N PHE A 253 -26.59 -16.30 -21.43
CA PHE A 253 -27.00 -14.90 -21.29
C PHE A 253 -28.14 -14.56 -22.25
N GLU A 254 -28.08 -15.03 -23.50
CA GLU A 254 -29.14 -14.83 -24.51
C GLU A 254 -30.46 -15.47 -24.07
N GLU A 255 -30.41 -16.71 -23.58
CA GLU A 255 -31.55 -17.47 -23.06
C GLU A 255 -32.09 -16.92 -21.73
N GLY A 256 -31.38 -15.98 -21.11
CA GLY A 256 -31.78 -15.35 -19.84
C GLY A 256 -31.60 -16.26 -18.63
N VAL A 257 -30.67 -17.23 -18.69
CA VAL A 257 -30.25 -18.06 -17.55
C VAL A 257 -29.68 -17.18 -16.43
N MET A 258 -28.92 -16.15 -16.79
CA MET A 258 -28.37 -15.15 -15.88
C MET A 258 -28.89 -13.74 -16.19
N ASP A 259 -28.84 -12.86 -15.20
CA ASP A 259 -29.28 -11.45 -15.29
C ASP A 259 -28.15 -10.49 -15.63
N ALA A 260 -26.92 -10.80 -15.23
CA ALA A 260 -25.74 -10.05 -15.59
C ALA A 260 -24.53 -10.97 -15.78
N ALA A 261 -23.55 -10.49 -16.54
CA ALA A 261 -22.30 -11.16 -16.79
C ALA A 261 -21.09 -10.21 -16.67
N GLY A 262 -19.93 -10.79 -16.42
CA GLY A 262 -18.61 -10.15 -16.46
C GLY A 262 -17.68 -10.89 -17.41
N HIS A 263 -18.16 -11.23 -18.60
CA HIS A 263 -17.47 -12.10 -19.55
C HIS A 263 -17.18 -11.41 -20.89
N PHE A 264 -16.20 -11.92 -21.62
CA PHE A 264 -16.08 -11.56 -23.03
C PHE A 264 -17.17 -12.26 -23.86
N PHE A 265 -18.03 -11.48 -24.52
CA PHE A 265 -18.94 -11.97 -25.55
C PHE A 265 -18.59 -11.39 -26.92
N ALA A 266 -18.26 -12.27 -27.87
CA ALA A 266 -18.01 -11.89 -29.25
C ALA A 266 -19.24 -11.21 -29.87
N ALA A 267 -19.03 -10.08 -30.55
CA ALA A 267 -20.09 -9.27 -31.17
C ALA A 267 -21.32 -9.03 -30.27
N ILE A 268 -21.11 -8.62 -29.00
CA ILE A 268 -22.15 -8.40 -27.98
C ILE A 268 -23.30 -7.52 -28.49
N TYR A 269 -22.99 -6.56 -29.36
CA TYR A 269 -23.95 -5.67 -30.01
C TYR A 269 -25.01 -6.36 -30.88
N ASP A 270 -24.73 -7.55 -31.41
CA ASP A 270 -25.71 -8.30 -32.20
C ASP A 270 -26.88 -8.78 -31.33
N MET A 271 -26.66 -8.98 -30.02
CA MET A 271 -27.72 -9.39 -29.10
C MET A 271 -28.87 -8.38 -29.06
N TRP A 272 -28.59 -7.07 -29.05
CA TRP A 272 -29.65 -6.05 -29.08
C TRP A 272 -29.94 -5.50 -30.48
N LYS A 273 -28.94 -5.36 -31.37
CA LYS A 273 -29.14 -4.79 -32.71
C LYS A 273 -29.79 -5.76 -33.70
N VAL A 274 -29.49 -7.05 -33.58
CA VAL A 274 -29.95 -8.08 -34.53
C VAL A 274 -31.00 -8.99 -33.90
N LYS A 275 -30.74 -9.49 -32.70
CA LYS A 275 -31.64 -10.45 -32.01
C LYS A 275 -32.77 -9.77 -31.22
N GLY A 276 -32.68 -8.46 -30.98
CA GLY A 276 -33.70 -7.69 -30.27
C GLY A 276 -33.84 -8.10 -28.78
N LEU A 277 -32.79 -8.65 -28.18
CA LEU A 277 -32.80 -9.07 -26.79
C LEU A 277 -32.75 -7.85 -25.85
N PRO A 278 -33.39 -7.93 -24.67
CA PRO A 278 -33.45 -6.83 -23.70
C PRO A 278 -32.15 -6.73 -22.89
N VAL A 279 -31.00 -6.74 -23.56
CA VAL A 279 -29.66 -6.78 -22.97
C VAL A 279 -28.81 -5.61 -23.42
N ARG A 280 -27.88 -5.18 -22.57
CA ARG A 280 -26.93 -4.10 -22.87
C ARG A 280 -25.63 -4.24 -22.09
N THR A 281 -24.65 -3.43 -22.50
CA THR A 281 -23.43 -3.11 -21.75
C THR A 281 -23.50 -1.65 -21.27
N TYR A 282 -22.41 -1.13 -20.69
CA TYR A 282 -22.36 0.26 -20.23
C TYR A 282 -22.64 1.27 -21.36
N TYR A 283 -21.98 1.13 -22.52
CA TYR A 283 -22.21 1.96 -23.72
C TYR A 283 -23.00 1.19 -24.80
N ALA A 284 -23.89 1.87 -25.53
CA ALA A 284 -24.74 1.29 -26.57
C ALA A 284 -23.99 1.09 -27.87
N ASN A 285 -22.91 1.85 -28.00
CA ASN A 285 -22.07 2.00 -29.17
C ASN A 285 -20.61 1.74 -28.78
N PRO A 286 -19.73 1.48 -29.76
CA PRO A 286 -18.32 1.26 -29.49
C PRO A 286 -17.74 2.36 -28.59
N PRO A 287 -16.93 2.01 -27.58
CA PRO A 287 -16.33 0.68 -27.35
C PRO A 287 -17.20 -0.32 -26.57
N TYR A 288 -18.47 -0.01 -26.28
CA TYR A 288 -19.43 -0.83 -25.51
C TYR A 288 -19.13 -0.96 -24.01
N TYR A 289 -17.86 -0.94 -23.62
CA TYR A 289 -17.37 -1.11 -22.25
C TYR A 289 -16.59 0.10 -21.76
N ILE A 290 -16.54 0.30 -20.44
CA ILE A 290 -15.55 1.18 -19.81
C ILE A 290 -14.20 0.46 -19.85
N GLY A 291 -13.10 1.22 -19.95
CA GLY A 291 -11.77 0.65 -19.78
C GLY A 291 -11.52 0.15 -18.36
N SER A 292 -10.62 -0.83 -18.22
CA SER A 292 -10.09 -1.34 -16.95
C SER A 292 -8.57 -1.13 -16.90
N GLY A 293 -7.83 -2.08 -16.33
CA GLY A 293 -6.36 -2.05 -16.27
C GLY A 293 -5.67 -2.31 -17.60
N ILE A 294 -4.36 -2.48 -17.53
CA ILE A 294 -3.53 -2.83 -18.68
C ILE A 294 -3.43 -4.35 -18.74
N VAL A 295 -3.79 -4.93 -19.89
CA VAL A 295 -3.54 -6.34 -20.17
C VAL A 295 -2.13 -6.44 -20.76
N ASN A 296 -1.29 -7.25 -20.11
CA ASN A 296 0.12 -7.40 -20.42
C ASN A 296 0.43 -8.84 -20.83
N LEU A 297 1.43 -8.99 -21.70
CA LEU A 297 2.17 -10.24 -21.86
C LEU A 297 3.35 -10.21 -20.88
N TYR A 298 3.30 -11.08 -19.87
CA TYR A 298 4.40 -11.30 -18.94
C TYR A 298 5.33 -12.40 -19.49
N ILE A 299 6.64 -12.21 -19.31
CA ILE A 299 7.68 -13.14 -19.76
C ILE A 299 8.54 -13.50 -18.55
N ASN A 300 8.71 -14.79 -18.26
CA ASN A 300 9.39 -15.22 -17.04
C ASN A 300 10.90 -14.88 -17.00
N TYR A 301 11.29 -13.96 -16.11
CA TYR A 301 12.67 -13.54 -15.87
C TYR A 301 13.51 -14.55 -15.08
N ALA A 302 12.91 -15.61 -14.55
CA ALA A 302 13.62 -16.69 -13.91
C ALA A 302 13.95 -17.86 -14.86
N LYS A 303 13.55 -17.79 -16.14
CA LYS A 303 13.74 -18.88 -17.12
C LYS A 303 14.64 -18.47 -18.27
N TYR A 304 15.88 -18.97 -18.30
CA TYR A 304 16.75 -18.84 -19.48
C TYR A 304 16.19 -19.66 -20.66
N PRO A 305 16.24 -19.18 -21.91
CA PRO A 305 16.81 -17.90 -22.37
C PRO A 305 15.88 -16.67 -22.34
N LEU A 306 14.65 -16.74 -21.82
CA LEU A 306 13.71 -15.59 -21.76
C LEU A 306 14.23 -14.40 -20.93
N THR A 307 15.25 -14.63 -20.10
CA THR A 307 15.98 -13.60 -19.36
C THR A 307 16.81 -12.66 -20.25
N VAL A 308 17.02 -12.98 -21.52
CA VAL A 308 17.81 -12.17 -22.46
C VAL A 308 16.97 -11.06 -23.09
N VAL A 309 17.41 -9.82 -22.94
CA VAL A 309 16.68 -8.61 -23.40
C VAL A 309 16.40 -8.62 -24.91
N ALA A 310 17.31 -9.15 -25.73
CA ALA A 310 17.11 -9.25 -27.17
C ALA A 310 15.90 -10.14 -27.53
N ILE A 311 15.67 -11.21 -26.77
CA ILE A 311 14.52 -12.10 -26.95
C ILE A 311 13.23 -11.37 -26.57
N ARG A 312 13.20 -10.70 -25.41
CA ARG A 312 12.00 -9.92 -25.00
C ARG A 312 11.67 -8.80 -25.99
N LYS A 313 12.68 -8.11 -26.51
CA LYS A 313 12.51 -7.13 -27.60
C LYS A 313 11.95 -7.78 -28.85
N ALA A 314 12.52 -8.89 -29.31
CA ALA A 314 12.01 -9.60 -30.49
C ALA A 314 10.55 -10.07 -30.29
N ILE A 315 10.18 -10.55 -29.10
CA ILE A 315 8.81 -10.89 -28.75
C ILE A 315 7.89 -9.66 -28.85
N ALA A 316 8.29 -8.51 -28.31
CA ALA A 316 7.51 -7.27 -28.41
C ALA A 316 7.24 -6.86 -29.87
N TYR A 317 8.25 -6.93 -30.74
CA TYR A 317 8.09 -6.66 -32.17
C TYR A 317 7.28 -7.73 -32.93
N ALA A 318 7.10 -8.93 -32.36
CA ALA A 318 6.34 -10.01 -32.98
C ALA A 318 4.83 -9.98 -32.67
N ILE A 319 4.38 -9.13 -31.76
CA ILE A 319 2.98 -9.07 -31.34
C ILE A 319 2.15 -8.25 -32.34
N PRO A 320 1.07 -8.80 -32.93
CA PRO A 320 0.25 -8.09 -33.90
C PRO A 320 -0.83 -7.24 -33.21
N TYR A 321 -0.41 -6.20 -32.47
CA TYR A 321 -1.27 -5.44 -31.53
C TYR A 321 -2.63 -5.03 -32.09
N ASP A 322 -2.66 -4.41 -33.27
CA ASP A 322 -3.92 -3.93 -33.88
C ASP A 322 -4.85 -5.09 -34.26
N GLU A 323 -4.28 -6.23 -34.66
CA GLU A 323 -5.07 -7.42 -34.95
C GLU A 323 -5.59 -8.09 -33.68
N LEU A 324 -4.84 -8.06 -32.57
CA LEU A 324 -5.33 -8.54 -31.28
C LEU A 324 -6.61 -7.77 -30.88
N VAL A 325 -6.56 -6.43 -30.95
CA VAL A 325 -7.68 -5.57 -30.59
C VAL A 325 -8.86 -5.72 -31.55
N SER A 326 -8.61 -5.74 -32.86
CA SER A 326 -9.69 -5.75 -33.85
C SER A 326 -10.31 -7.14 -34.08
N LYS A 327 -9.52 -8.22 -34.12
CA LYS A 327 -9.99 -9.57 -34.46
C LYS A 327 -10.38 -10.39 -33.23
N ALA A 328 -9.54 -10.38 -32.19
CA ALA A 328 -9.80 -11.17 -30.98
C ALA A 328 -10.65 -10.39 -29.95
N TYR A 329 -10.44 -9.08 -29.83
CA TYR A 329 -11.10 -8.22 -28.84
C TYR A 329 -12.28 -7.40 -29.37
N PHE A 330 -12.64 -7.55 -30.66
CA PHE A 330 -13.80 -6.89 -31.29
C PHE A 330 -13.84 -5.35 -31.16
N ASN A 331 -12.68 -4.71 -31.00
CA ASN A 331 -12.56 -3.27 -30.70
C ASN A 331 -13.33 -2.82 -29.45
N TYR A 332 -13.44 -3.70 -28.45
CA TYR A 332 -13.99 -3.35 -27.13
C TYR A 332 -13.07 -2.45 -26.30
N SER A 333 -11.86 -2.23 -26.79
CA SER A 333 -10.90 -1.30 -26.24
C SER A 333 -9.88 -0.90 -27.31
N VAL A 334 -8.79 -0.26 -26.89
CA VAL A 334 -7.70 0.20 -27.75
C VAL A 334 -6.35 -0.37 -27.29
N ARG A 335 -5.39 -0.33 -28.20
CA ARG A 335 -3.99 -0.68 -27.92
C ARG A 335 -3.41 0.16 -26.79
N ALA A 336 -2.63 -0.48 -25.92
CA ALA A 336 -1.93 0.19 -24.83
C ALA A 336 -0.70 0.95 -25.33
N ALA A 337 -0.30 2.00 -24.60
CA ALA A 337 1.03 2.58 -24.78
C ALA A 337 2.10 1.54 -24.46
N PRO A 338 3.33 1.61 -25.01
CA PRO A 338 4.41 0.66 -24.73
C PRO A 338 5.05 0.84 -23.33
N VAL A 339 4.36 1.54 -22.43
CA VAL A 339 4.71 1.79 -21.03
C VAL A 339 3.47 1.50 -20.16
N PRO A 340 3.62 1.21 -18.86
CA PRO A 340 2.50 0.85 -18.00
C PRO A 340 1.71 2.09 -17.55
N ILE A 341 1.30 2.92 -18.52
CA ILE A 341 0.51 4.13 -18.32
C ILE A 341 -0.68 4.14 -19.29
N ILE A 342 -1.88 4.38 -18.75
CA ILE A 342 -3.12 4.41 -19.53
C ILE A 342 -3.25 5.76 -20.26
N HIS A 343 -3.11 5.77 -21.58
CA HIS A 343 -3.14 7.00 -22.40
C HIS A 343 -4.55 7.51 -22.69
N THR A 344 -5.58 6.66 -22.55
CA THR A 344 -6.99 7.03 -22.80
C THR A 344 -7.56 7.97 -21.74
N ILE A 345 -6.86 8.14 -20.61
CA ILE A 345 -7.24 9.03 -19.52
C ILE A 345 -6.22 10.19 -19.46
N PRO A 346 -6.61 11.43 -19.81
CA PRO A 346 -5.68 12.57 -19.87
C PRO A 346 -4.91 12.83 -18.57
N ALA A 347 -5.52 12.56 -17.42
CA ALA A 347 -4.88 12.70 -16.11
C ALA A 347 -3.67 11.77 -15.92
N TYR A 348 -3.65 10.63 -16.60
CA TYR A 348 -2.55 9.66 -16.61
C TYR A 348 -1.61 9.91 -17.79
N ALA A 349 -2.16 10.14 -18.99
CA ALA A 349 -1.41 10.32 -20.23
C ALA A 349 -0.32 11.41 -20.14
N LYS A 350 -0.56 12.46 -19.35
CA LYS A 350 0.41 13.56 -19.13
C LYS A 350 1.76 13.10 -18.55
N TRP A 351 1.81 11.91 -17.95
CA TRP A 351 3.02 11.32 -17.37
C TRP A 351 3.83 10.49 -18.36
N ILE A 352 3.31 10.23 -19.56
CA ILE A 352 4.03 9.52 -20.61
C ILE A 352 5.16 10.39 -21.15
N ASP A 353 6.35 9.81 -21.26
CA ASP A 353 7.52 10.42 -21.88
C ASP A 353 7.60 10.00 -23.35
N GLU A 354 7.02 10.83 -24.22
CA GLU A 354 6.93 10.57 -25.66
C GLU A 354 8.29 10.45 -26.34
N GLU A 355 9.33 11.12 -25.84
CA GLU A 355 10.68 11.01 -26.41
C GLU A 355 11.32 9.65 -26.08
N LEU A 356 11.07 9.12 -24.87
CA LEU A 356 11.49 7.76 -24.53
C LEU A 356 10.70 6.71 -25.32
N VAL A 357 9.39 6.88 -25.47
CA VAL A 357 8.55 6.01 -26.30
C VAL A 357 9.04 6.00 -27.75
N LYS A 358 9.34 7.16 -28.33
CA LYS A 358 9.90 7.26 -29.68
C LYS A 358 11.28 6.60 -29.82
N LYS A 359 12.11 6.67 -28.77
CA LYS A 359 13.49 6.19 -28.79
C LYS A 359 13.59 4.68 -28.55
N TYR A 360 12.78 4.13 -27.65
CA TYR A 360 12.89 2.77 -27.14
C TYR A 360 11.62 1.93 -27.31
N GLY A 361 10.52 2.53 -27.73
CA GLY A 361 9.27 1.84 -27.99
C GLY A 361 9.38 0.81 -29.12
N PHE A 362 8.31 0.03 -29.26
CA PHE A 362 8.22 -1.08 -30.18
C PHE A 362 6.87 -1.09 -30.88
N GLU A 363 6.89 -1.62 -32.11
CA GLU A 363 5.77 -1.72 -33.03
C GLU A 363 5.75 -3.12 -33.66
N TYR A 364 4.61 -3.56 -34.20
CA TYR A 364 4.56 -4.86 -34.87
C TYR A 364 5.44 -4.87 -36.13
N ASN A 365 6.52 -5.64 -36.13
CA ASN A 365 7.41 -5.83 -37.26
C ASN A 365 8.24 -7.12 -37.14
N LEU A 366 7.83 -8.18 -37.84
CA LEU A 366 8.52 -9.48 -37.83
C LEU A 366 9.94 -9.44 -38.41
N ALA A 367 10.20 -8.54 -39.37
CA ALA A 367 11.55 -8.41 -39.95
C ALA A 367 12.52 -7.79 -38.93
N GLU A 368 12.05 -6.80 -38.19
CA GLU A 368 12.79 -6.19 -37.09
C GLU A 368 13.03 -7.18 -35.94
N ALA A 369 12.01 -7.96 -35.56
CA ALA A 369 12.15 -9.03 -34.58
C ALA A 369 13.26 -10.03 -34.96
N LYS A 370 13.30 -10.46 -36.24
CA LYS A 370 14.36 -11.34 -36.76
C LYS A 370 15.73 -10.65 -36.72
N ARG A 371 15.82 -9.39 -37.13
CA ARG A 371 17.06 -8.60 -37.10
C ARG A 371 17.63 -8.49 -35.69
N ILE A 372 16.80 -8.22 -34.69
CA ILE A 372 17.19 -8.15 -33.27
C ILE A 372 17.80 -9.48 -32.81
N LEU A 373 17.21 -10.62 -33.18
CA LEU A 373 17.74 -11.94 -32.87
C LEU A 373 19.07 -12.20 -33.60
N ASP A 374 19.16 -11.87 -34.89
CA ASP A 374 20.38 -12.03 -35.69
C ASP A 374 21.55 -11.22 -35.10
N GLU A 375 21.33 -9.96 -34.71
CA GLU A 375 22.35 -9.10 -34.12
C GLU A 375 22.82 -9.59 -32.73
N ALA A 376 21.97 -10.31 -32.02
CA ALA A 376 22.33 -10.98 -30.78
C ALA A 376 23.05 -12.33 -30.99
N GLY A 377 23.27 -12.75 -32.25
CA GLY A 377 23.85 -14.05 -32.59
C GLY A 377 22.92 -15.23 -32.32
N ILE A 378 21.62 -14.96 -32.19
CA ILE A 378 20.57 -15.94 -31.93
C ILE A 378 20.00 -16.37 -33.28
N ILE A 379 20.58 -17.41 -33.87
CA ILE A 379 20.31 -17.87 -35.25
C ILE A 379 19.96 -19.36 -35.24
N ASP A 380 19.24 -19.82 -36.27
CA ASP A 380 19.05 -21.25 -36.53
C ASP A 380 20.32 -21.82 -37.17
N ARG A 381 21.06 -22.62 -36.41
CA ARG A 381 22.34 -23.22 -36.83
C ARG A 381 22.16 -24.57 -37.48
N ASN A 382 21.08 -25.28 -37.15
CA ASN A 382 20.89 -26.67 -37.53
C ASN A 382 19.87 -26.85 -38.67
N GLY A 383 19.15 -25.79 -39.04
CA GLY A 383 18.16 -25.75 -40.12
C GLY A 383 16.79 -26.31 -39.74
N ASP A 384 16.48 -26.52 -38.46
CA ASP A 384 15.20 -27.04 -37.98
C ASP A 384 14.11 -25.96 -37.84
N GLY A 385 14.44 -24.71 -38.16
CA GLY A 385 13.54 -23.55 -38.08
C GLY A 385 13.48 -22.92 -36.69
N ILE A 386 14.13 -23.50 -35.68
CA ILE A 386 14.20 -22.96 -34.31
C ILE A 386 15.58 -22.36 -34.09
N ARG A 387 15.60 -21.11 -33.63
CA ARG A 387 16.86 -20.41 -33.36
C ARG A 387 17.51 -20.94 -32.09
N GLU A 388 18.84 -20.90 -32.06
CA GLU A 388 19.61 -21.17 -30.85
C GLU A 388 20.41 -19.95 -30.41
N MET A 389 20.58 -19.85 -29.09
CA MET A 389 21.52 -18.96 -28.46
C MET A 389 22.98 -19.24 -28.91
N PRO A 390 23.92 -18.30 -28.75
CA PRO A 390 25.33 -18.52 -29.03
C PRO A 390 25.95 -19.73 -28.32
N ASP A 391 25.40 -20.14 -27.16
CA ASP A 391 25.83 -21.32 -26.40
C ASP A 391 25.18 -22.64 -26.87
N GLY A 392 24.34 -22.60 -27.91
CA GLY A 392 23.60 -23.75 -28.45
C GLY A 392 22.25 -24.02 -27.78
N THR A 393 21.83 -23.22 -26.80
CA THR A 393 20.51 -23.37 -26.16
C THR A 393 19.40 -23.03 -27.14
N LYS A 394 18.45 -23.93 -27.37
CA LYS A 394 17.29 -23.70 -28.24
C LYS A 394 16.32 -22.66 -27.65
N LEU A 395 15.67 -21.88 -28.50
CA LEU A 395 14.58 -20.98 -28.11
C LEU A 395 13.24 -21.70 -27.98
N GLY A 396 13.20 -22.65 -27.05
CA GLY A 396 12.00 -23.40 -26.67
C GLY A 396 12.30 -24.89 -26.37
N PRO A 397 11.27 -25.69 -26.10
CA PRO A 397 9.84 -25.36 -26.20
C PRO A 397 9.37 -24.42 -25.08
N PHE A 398 8.55 -23.44 -25.44
CA PHE A 398 7.86 -22.54 -24.53
C PHE A 398 6.33 -22.66 -24.66
N THR A 399 5.64 -22.22 -23.61
CA THR A 399 4.18 -22.11 -23.58
C THR A 399 3.74 -20.67 -23.38
N ILE A 400 2.75 -20.22 -24.16
CA ILE A 400 1.97 -19.02 -23.84
C ILE A 400 0.60 -19.45 -23.32
N SER A 401 0.23 -18.95 -22.14
CA SER A 401 -0.89 -19.49 -21.36
C SER A 401 -1.89 -18.45 -20.92
N VAL A 402 -3.16 -18.85 -20.89
CA VAL A 402 -4.31 -18.18 -20.27
C VAL A 402 -5.31 -19.25 -19.81
N PRO A 403 -6.29 -18.94 -18.96
CA PRO A 403 -7.34 -19.89 -18.60
C PRO A 403 -8.12 -20.40 -19.81
N TYR A 404 -8.47 -21.68 -19.78
CA TYR A 404 -9.42 -22.26 -20.72
C TYR A 404 -10.77 -21.55 -20.63
N GLY A 405 -11.38 -21.29 -21.78
CA GLY A 405 -12.68 -20.65 -21.89
C GLY A 405 -12.63 -19.13 -22.10
N TRP A 406 -11.47 -18.50 -21.86
CA TRP A 406 -11.22 -17.08 -22.15
C TRP A 406 -10.88 -16.92 -23.64
N THR A 407 -11.90 -17.12 -24.47
CA THR A 407 -11.75 -17.30 -25.92
C THR A 407 -11.09 -16.13 -26.66
N ASP A 408 -11.26 -14.91 -26.17
CA ASP A 408 -10.56 -13.72 -26.64
C ASP A 408 -9.05 -13.85 -26.42
N TRP A 409 -8.62 -14.11 -25.18
CA TRP A 409 -7.20 -14.24 -24.87
C TRP A 409 -6.58 -15.51 -25.42
N MET A 410 -7.34 -16.61 -25.53
CA MET A 410 -6.88 -17.83 -26.20
C MET A 410 -6.54 -17.56 -27.67
N MET A 411 -7.41 -16.82 -28.38
CA MET A 411 -7.15 -16.40 -29.76
C MET A 411 -5.92 -15.48 -29.85
N MET A 412 -5.75 -14.56 -28.90
CA MET A 412 -4.54 -13.70 -28.83
C MET A 412 -3.27 -14.54 -28.62
N CYS A 413 -3.31 -15.53 -27.74
CA CYS A 413 -2.21 -16.47 -27.52
C CYS A 413 -1.84 -17.23 -28.80
N ASP A 414 -2.82 -17.74 -29.55
CA ASP A 414 -2.57 -18.43 -30.81
C ASP A 414 -1.93 -17.50 -31.87
N MET A 415 -2.41 -16.25 -31.97
CA MET A 415 -1.83 -15.24 -32.87
C MET A 415 -0.38 -14.90 -32.50
N ILE A 416 -0.10 -14.70 -31.21
CA ILE A 416 1.26 -14.43 -30.72
C ILE A 416 2.17 -15.64 -30.96
N ALA A 417 1.75 -16.85 -30.54
CA ALA A 417 2.54 -18.06 -30.71
C ALA A 417 2.90 -18.33 -32.19
N THR A 418 1.95 -18.12 -33.10
CA THR A 418 2.17 -18.24 -34.55
C THR A 418 3.28 -17.28 -35.03
N ASN A 419 3.22 -16.02 -34.60
CA ASN A 419 4.25 -15.04 -34.96
C ASN A 419 5.61 -15.37 -34.33
N LEU A 420 5.64 -15.85 -33.09
CA LEU A 420 6.87 -16.31 -32.42
C LEU A 420 7.52 -17.48 -33.17
N GLN A 421 6.74 -18.47 -33.58
CA GLN A 421 7.23 -19.57 -34.42
C GLN A 421 7.81 -19.06 -35.74
N SER A 422 7.17 -18.07 -36.38
CA SER A 422 7.64 -17.50 -37.65
C SER A 422 8.99 -16.77 -37.57
N ILE A 423 9.39 -16.37 -36.36
CA ILE A 423 10.71 -15.77 -36.08
C ILE A 423 11.69 -16.77 -35.46
N GLY A 424 11.32 -18.04 -35.33
CA GLY A 424 12.17 -19.13 -34.83
C GLY A 424 12.20 -19.28 -33.32
N ILE A 425 11.15 -18.86 -32.62
CA ILE A 425 10.90 -19.16 -31.20
C ILE A 425 9.85 -20.27 -31.13
N ASP A 426 10.22 -21.45 -30.62
CA ASP A 426 9.29 -22.56 -30.42
C ASP A 426 8.37 -22.27 -29.23
N CYS A 427 7.19 -21.72 -29.54
CA CYS A 427 6.16 -21.39 -28.57
C CYS A 427 4.83 -22.02 -28.99
N THR A 428 4.14 -22.65 -28.05
CA THR A 428 2.82 -23.27 -28.25
C THR A 428 1.83 -22.76 -27.21
N THR A 429 0.54 -22.90 -27.45
CA THR A 429 -0.49 -22.45 -26.51
C THR A 429 -0.79 -23.52 -25.45
N TYR A 430 -1.07 -23.08 -24.22
CA TYR A 430 -1.47 -23.95 -23.12
C TYR A 430 -2.60 -23.30 -22.31
N PHE A 431 -3.79 -23.91 -22.34
CA PHE A 431 -4.99 -23.36 -21.69
C PHE A 431 -5.50 -24.28 -20.58
N PRO A 432 -4.96 -24.18 -19.35
CA PRO A 432 -5.47 -24.96 -18.21
C PRO A 432 -6.71 -24.30 -17.58
N ASP A 433 -7.36 -24.98 -16.63
CA ASP A 433 -8.38 -24.36 -15.78
C ASP A 433 -7.84 -23.12 -15.03
N PHE A 434 -8.70 -22.15 -14.70
CA PHE A 434 -8.33 -20.92 -13.99
C PHE A 434 -7.51 -21.19 -12.73
N SER A 435 -7.90 -22.18 -11.92
CA SER A 435 -7.20 -22.49 -10.67
C SER A 435 -5.75 -22.94 -10.91
N VAL A 436 -5.52 -23.75 -11.95
CA VAL A 436 -4.20 -24.24 -12.36
C VAL A 436 -3.39 -23.12 -13.01
N TRP A 437 -4.02 -22.29 -13.84
CA TRP A 437 -3.38 -21.12 -14.43
C TRP A 437 -2.90 -20.14 -13.35
N TRP A 438 -3.77 -19.81 -12.39
CA TRP A 438 -3.48 -18.88 -11.30
C TRP A 438 -2.35 -19.41 -10.40
N ASP A 439 -2.39 -20.70 -10.03
CA ASP A 439 -1.33 -21.33 -9.23
C ASP A 439 0.04 -21.19 -9.90
N ARG A 440 0.12 -21.46 -11.21
CA ARG A 440 1.37 -21.34 -11.98
C ARG A 440 1.82 -19.89 -12.12
N LEU A 441 0.90 -18.95 -12.30
CA LEU A 441 1.19 -17.53 -12.41
C LEU A 441 1.84 -17.01 -11.11
N ILE A 442 1.16 -17.21 -9.97
CA ILE A 442 1.64 -16.68 -8.68
C ILE A 442 2.90 -17.37 -8.20
N LYS A 443 3.20 -18.59 -8.69
CA LYS A 443 4.45 -19.32 -8.44
C LYS A 443 5.58 -19.06 -9.45
N GLY A 444 5.32 -18.29 -10.51
CA GLY A 444 6.33 -18.02 -11.54
C GLY A 444 6.69 -19.28 -12.35
N GLN A 445 5.74 -20.19 -12.53
CA GLN A 445 5.88 -21.47 -13.25
C GLN A 445 5.25 -21.42 -14.65
N PHE A 446 5.44 -20.31 -15.34
CA PHE A 446 5.01 -20.08 -16.73
C PHE A 446 6.20 -19.67 -17.60
N ASP A 447 6.03 -19.67 -18.92
CA ASP A 447 7.04 -19.09 -19.84
C ASP A 447 6.58 -17.71 -20.29
N LEU A 448 5.40 -17.69 -20.92
CA LEU A 448 4.67 -16.49 -21.31
C LEU A 448 3.23 -16.59 -20.82
N VAL A 449 2.64 -15.47 -20.40
CA VAL A 449 1.25 -15.43 -19.93
C VAL A 449 0.63 -14.07 -20.23
N ILE A 450 -0.61 -14.07 -20.72
CA ILE A 450 -1.42 -12.85 -20.78
C ILE A 450 -2.12 -12.70 -19.43
N SER A 451 -1.95 -11.56 -18.77
CA SER A 451 -2.62 -11.27 -17.50
C SER A 451 -2.82 -9.77 -17.31
N TRP A 452 -3.52 -9.39 -16.25
CA TRP A 452 -3.80 -8.01 -15.87
C TRP A 452 -2.65 -7.37 -15.05
N ASP A 453 -2.84 -6.13 -14.62
CA ASP A 453 -1.93 -5.37 -13.76
C ASP A 453 -2.66 -4.71 -12.57
N GLY A 454 -2.02 -3.71 -11.96
CA GLY A 454 -2.56 -2.94 -10.84
C GLY A 454 -3.79 -2.08 -11.17
N GLY A 455 -4.21 -2.00 -12.43
CA GLY A 455 -5.44 -1.34 -12.83
C GLY A 455 -5.37 0.19 -12.88
N MET A 456 -6.52 0.81 -13.15
CA MET A 456 -6.72 2.25 -12.95
C MET A 456 -7.06 2.55 -11.49
N GLY A 457 -6.68 3.74 -11.02
CA GLY A 457 -6.96 4.17 -9.65
C GLY A 457 -6.40 5.55 -9.34
N PHE A 458 -6.66 6.03 -8.13
CA PHE A 458 -6.19 7.33 -7.64
C PHE A 458 -4.67 7.45 -7.62
N ASP A 459 -3.96 6.31 -7.57
CA ASP A 459 -2.51 6.19 -7.51
C ASP A 459 -1.87 5.77 -8.83
N HIS A 460 -2.62 5.74 -9.94
CA HIS A 460 -2.05 5.48 -11.27
C HIS A 460 -1.21 6.68 -11.77
N PRO A 461 0.02 6.48 -12.29
CA PRO A 461 0.65 5.22 -12.71
C PRO A 461 1.55 4.54 -11.67
N TRP A 462 1.63 5.05 -10.44
CA TRP A 462 2.50 4.49 -9.41
C TRP A 462 2.16 3.00 -9.13
N ASN A 463 0.87 2.67 -9.04
CA ASN A 463 0.41 1.29 -8.82
C ASN A 463 0.88 0.33 -9.92
N ALA A 464 0.82 0.72 -11.19
CA ALA A 464 1.21 -0.13 -12.33
C ALA A 464 2.73 -0.38 -12.34
N PHE A 465 3.54 0.65 -12.06
CA PHE A 465 4.99 0.47 -11.90
C PHE A 465 5.33 -0.41 -10.70
N ARG A 466 4.66 -0.23 -9.56
CA ARG A 466 4.85 -1.11 -8.40
C ARG A 466 4.45 -2.55 -8.72
N TRP A 467 3.28 -2.75 -9.32
CA TRP A 467 2.75 -4.06 -9.64
C TRP A 467 3.68 -4.87 -10.52
N ILE A 468 4.25 -4.25 -11.55
CA ILE A 468 5.08 -4.96 -12.54
C ILE A 468 6.55 -5.02 -12.07
N MET A 469 7.11 -3.89 -11.62
CA MET A 469 8.57 -3.77 -11.49
C MET A 469 9.12 -3.96 -10.08
N ASP A 470 8.30 -3.92 -9.03
CA ASP A 470 8.79 -3.92 -7.66
C ASP A 470 9.24 -5.32 -7.21
N PRO A 471 10.54 -5.55 -6.95
CA PRO A 471 11.03 -6.86 -6.51
C PRO A 471 10.55 -7.24 -5.10
N ARG A 472 9.98 -6.30 -4.32
CA ARG A 472 9.38 -6.60 -3.00
C ARG A 472 8.08 -7.41 -3.10
N LEU A 473 7.42 -7.43 -4.25
CA LEU A 473 6.16 -8.13 -4.45
C LEU A 473 6.31 -9.59 -4.87
N THR A 474 7.54 -10.03 -5.12
CA THR A 474 7.85 -11.36 -5.66
C THR A 474 8.90 -12.08 -4.83
N GLY A 475 9.18 -13.33 -5.20
CA GLY A 475 10.20 -14.16 -4.55
C GLY A 475 10.53 -15.41 -5.35
N PRO A 476 11.07 -16.46 -4.70
CA PRO A 476 11.52 -17.67 -5.38
C PRO A 476 10.45 -18.31 -6.26
N VAL A 477 10.88 -18.89 -7.39
CA VAL A 477 9.99 -19.70 -8.24
C VAL A 477 9.51 -20.94 -7.47
N GLY A 478 8.22 -21.23 -7.57
CA GLY A 478 7.57 -22.36 -6.90
C GLY A 478 6.88 -22.01 -5.59
N GLU A 479 7.07 -20.80 -5.08
CA GLU A 479 6.40 -20.27 -3.88
C GLU A 479 5.30 -19.25 -4.24
N ASP A 480 4.31 -19.10 -3.38
CA ASP A 480 3.14 -18.25 -3.63
C ASP A 480 3.48 -16.76 -3.46
N TYR A 481 3.50 -16.01 -4.57
CA TYR A 481 3.62 -14.54 -4.58
C TYR A 481 2.51 -13.91 -5.43
N PRO A 482 1.29 -13.77 -4.88
CA PRO A 482 0.13 -13.29 -5.63
C PRO A 482 0.06 -11.76 -5.82
N ALA A 483 0.90 -10.98 -5.13
CA ALA A 483 0.77 -9.53 -5.01
C ALA A 483 1.21 -8.72 -6.24
N GLY A 484 2.00 -9.29 -7.14
CA GLY A 484 2.56 -8.61 -8.31
C GLY A 484 3.91 -9.18 -8.71
N ASN A 485 4.53 -8.61 -9.74
CA ASN A 485 5.81 -8.97 -10.31
C ASN A 485 5.92 -10.50 -10.51
N TRP A 486 4.89 -11.03 -11.17
CA TRP A 486 4.73 -12.46 -11.40
C TRP A 486 5.83 -13.00 -12.33
N GLU A 487 6.39 -12.14 -13.17
CA GLU A 487 7.52 -12.41 -14.05
C GLU A 487 8.85 -12.62 -13.33
N ARG A 488 8.98 -12.26 -12.04
CA ARG A 488 10.23 -12.31 -11.26
C ARG A 488 11.30 -11.35 -11.79
N TYR A 489 10.89 -10.17 -12.22
CA TYR A 489 11.79 -9.10 -12.60
C TYR A 489 12.53 -8.57 -11.36
N ILE A 490 13.86 -8.53 -11.42
CA ILE A 490 14.71 -8.04 -10.32
C ILE A 490 15.56 -6.87 -10.81
N ASN A 491 15.18 -5.66 -10.40
CA ASN A 491 16.01 -4.47 -10.49
C ASN A 491 15.82 -3.63 -9.23
N TRP A 492 16.83 -3.58 -8.37
CA TRP A 492 16.74 -2.88 -7.09
C TRP A 492 16.77 -1.35 -7.20
N GLU A 493 17.17 -0.79 -8.36
CA GLU A 493 17.15 0.66 -8.59
C GLU A 493 15.73 1.23 -8.59
N VAL A 494 14.75 0.42 -9.03
CA VAL A 494 13.34 0.84 -9.20
C VAL A 494 12.67 1.13 -7.86
N ILE A 495 13.09 0.48 -6.77
CA ILE A 495 12.51 0.68 -5.43
C ILE A 495 12.61 2.16 -5.03
N SER A 496 13.80 2.74 -5.17
CA SER A 496 14.03 4.13 -4.79
C SER A 496 13.16 5.12 -5.58
N LEU A 497 12.85 4.79 -6.84
CA LEU A 497 12.00 5.59 -7.71
C LEU A 497 10.52 5.41 -7.35
N ILE A 498 10.07 4.17 -7.12
CA ILE A 498 8.71 3.85 -6.68
C ILE A 498 8.41 4.54 -5.35
N ASP A 499 9.31 4.45 -4.37
CA ASP A 499 9.12 5.05 -3.05
C ASP A 499 9.18 6.58 -3.10
N ALA A 500 10.00 7.16 -3.98
CA ALA A 500 10.04 8.61 -4.17
C ALA A 500 8.76 9.15 -4.83
N ALA A 501 8.22 8.46 -5.83
CA ALA A 501 7.03 8.90 -6.56
C ALA A 501 5.80 9.05 -5.64
N ALA A 502 5.62 8.18 -4.65
CA ALA A 502 4.44 8.18 -3.78
C ALA A 502 4.41 9.26 -2.68
N LYS A 503 5.48 10.05 -2.54
CA LYS A 503 5.56 11.18 -1.59
C LYS A 503 5.96 12.51 -2.24
N GLU A 504 6.18 12.52 -3.55
CA GLU A 504 6.52 13.74 -4.29
C GLU A 504 5.26 14.52 -4.65
N THR A 505 5.28 15.83 -4.38
CA THR A 505 4.14 16.75 -4.63
C THR A 505 4.47 17.78 -5.71
N ASP A 506 5.74 17.94 -6.08
CA ASP A 506 6.18 18.75 -7.21
C ASP A 506 5.96 17.98 -8.53
N PRO A 507 5.05 18.45 -9.41
CA PRO A 507 4.72 17.74 -10.65
C PRO A 507 5.90 17.63 -11.62
N VAL A 508 6.87 18.54 -11.58
CA VAL A 508 8.06 18.48 -12.46
C VAL A 508 9.00 17.37 -11.99
N LYS A 509 9.26 17.29 -10.69
CA LYS A 509 10.08 16.21 -10.11
C LYS A 509 9.41 14.86 -10.27
N LEU A 510 8.10 14.78 -10.01
CA LEU A 510 7.31 13.56 -10.17
C LEU A 510 7.36 13.06 -11.63
N LYS A 511 7.22 13.96 -12.61
CA LYS A 511 7.41 13.62 -14.03
C LYS A 511 8.81 13.04 -14.29
N GLY A 512 9.86 13.65 -13.74
CA GLY A 512 11.23 13.14 -13.87
C GLY A 512 11.44 11.74 -13.26
N ILE A 513 10.75 11.41 -12.17
CA ILE A 513 10.77 10.07 -11.56
C ILE A 513 10.07 9.07 -12.49
N TYR A 514 8.87 9.39 -12.98
CA TYR A 514 8.16 8.53 -13.92
C TYR A 514 8.89 8.35 -15.25
N SER A 515 9.57 9.37 -15.78
CA SER A 515 10.42 9.23 -16.97
C SER A 515 11.54 8.21 -16.75
N LYS A 516 12.19 8.20 -15.58
CA LYS A 516 13.23 7.19 -15.26
C LYS A 516 12.65 5.78 -15.18
N LEU A 517 11.50 5.61 -14.53
CA LEU A 517 10.80 4.33 -14.48
C LEU A 517 10.43 3.83 -15.88
N GLN A 518 9.93 4.71 -16.75
CA GLN A 518 9.63 4.41 -18.15
C GLN A 518 10.89 4.03 -18.94
N GLU A 519 12.01 4.72 -18.73
CA GLU A 519 13.27 4.38 -19.39
C GLU A 519 13.76 2.98 -19.02
N ILE A 520 13.67 2.60 -17.74
CA ILE A 520 13.98 1.24 -17.28
C ILE A 520 12.99 0.25 -17.90
N PHE A 521 11.69 0.52 -17.83
CA PHE A 521 10.65 -0.34 -18.40
C PHE A 521 10.87 -0.62 -19.90
N LEU A 522 11.14 0.42 -20.69
CA LEU A 522 11.34 0.29 -22.14
C LEU A 522 12.66 -0.40 -22.52
N LYS A 523 13.70 -0.26 -21.69
CA LYS A 523 14.99 -0.93 -21.93
C LYS A 523 14.96 -2.39 -21.54
N ASP A 524 14.38 -2.70 -20.40
CA ASP A 524 14.41 -4.04 -19.81
C ASP A 524 13.23 -4.90 -20.28
N ILE A 525 12.06 -4.30 -20.53
CA ILE A 525 10.80 -4.95 -20.92
C ILE A 525 10.36 -5.99 -19.88
N PRO A 526 10.02 -5.57 -18.64
CA PRO A 526 9.55 -6.46 -17.58
C PRO A 526 8.23 -7.14 -17.95
N ALA A 527 7.34 -6.39 -18.61
CA ALA A 527 6.15 -6.89 -19.26
C ALA A 527 5.93 -6.12 -20.57
N ILE A 528 5.08 -6.66 -21.45
CA ILE A 528 4.71 -6.01 -22.72
C ILE A 528 3.23 -5.61 -22.67
N PRO A 529 2.90 -4.31 -22.54
CA PRO A 529 1.53 -3.84 -22.63
C PRO A 529 0.89 -4.19 -23.98
N LEU A 530 -0.28 -4.83 -23.97
CA LEU A 530 -0.97 -5.27 -25.18
C LEU A 530 -2.10 -4.30 -25.54
N PHE A 531 -3.07 -4.16 -24.63
CA PHE A 531 -4.28 -3.35 -24.78
C PHE A 531 -4.83 -2.99 -23.39
N TYR A 532 -5.71 -2.00 -23.33
CA TYR A 532 -6.45 -1.73 -22.09
C TYR A 532 -7.61 -2.71 -21.98
N GLY A 533 -7.76 -3.40 -20.85
CA GLY A 533 -8.88 -4.31 -20.67
C GLY A 533 -10.21 -3.57 -20.79
N ALA A 534 -11.23 -4.24 -21.28
CA ALA A 534 -12.61 -3.86 -21.09
C ALA A 534 -13.03 -4.31 -19.69
N ALA A 535 -13.76 -3.46 -19.00
CA ALA A 535 -14.37 -3.81 -17.74
C ALA A 535 -15.69 -4.56 -18.05
N TRP A 536 -15.59 -5.89 -18.20
CA TRP A 536 -16.71 -6.74 -18.60
C TRP A 536 -17.94 -6.51 -17.72
N TYR A 537 -19.05 -6.24 -18.39
CA TYR A 537 -20.27 -5.78 -17.75
C TYR A 537 -21.43 -5.82 -18.75
N GLU A 538 -22.17 -6.92 -18.71
CA GLU A 538 -23.40 -7.12 -19.47
C GLU A 538 -24.56 -7.30 -18.50
N PHE A 539 -25.73 -6.76 -18.84
CA PHE A 539 -26.93 -6.91 -18.04
C PHE A 539 -28.20 -7.05 -18.87
N ARG A 540 -29.18 -7.76 -18.33
CA ARG A 540 -30.54 -7.86 -18.86
C ARG A 540 -31.47 -6.90 -18.13
N THR A 541 -32.48 -6.41 -18.85
CA THR A 541 -33.47 -5.44 -18.36
C THR A 541 -34.88 -6.02 -18.18
N ASP A 542 -35.08 -7.30 -18.49
CA ASP A 542 -36.36 -8.00 -18.41
C ASP A 542 -36.72 -8.51 -17.01
N ARG A 543 -35.76 -8.55 -16.08
CA ARG A 543 -35.99 -8.92 -14.66
C ARG A 543 -35.52 -7.88 -13.66
N TRP A 544 -34.35 -7.30 -13.90
CA TRP A 544 -33.76 -6.26 -13.05
C TRP A 544 -33.51 -5.01 -13.90
N VAL A 545 -33.89 -3.86 -13.37
CA VAL A 545 -33.70 -2.53 -13.98
C VAL A 545 -32.94 -1.62 -13.02
N GLY A 546 -32.42 -0.49 -13.50
CA GLY A 546 -31.59 0.42 -12.68
C GLY A 546 -30.10 0.12 -12.74
N TRP A 547 -29.69 -0.67 -13.74
CA TRP A 547 -28.29 -0.96 -14.02
C TRP A 547 -27.51 0.30 -14.41
N PRO A 548 -26.26 0.46 -13.91
CA PRO A 548 -25.32 1.44 -14.43
C PRO A 548 -25.20 1.45 -15.96
N CYS A 549 -25.34 2.61 -16.59
CA CYS A 549 -25.03 2.76 -18.02
C CYS A 549 -24.66 4.22 -18.35
N GLU A 550 -24.32 4.49 -19.60
CA GLU A 550 -23.97 5.84 -20.05
C GLU A 550 -25.11 6.86 -19.88
N GLU A 551 -26.36 6.43 -20.04
CA GLU A 551 -27.54 7.29 -19.82
C GLU A 551 -27.81 7.52 -18.33
N ASP A 552 -27.25 6.66 -17.48
CA ASP A 552 -27.47 6.67 -16.05
C ASP A 552 -26.19 6.35 -15.23
N PRO A 553 -25.18 7.25 -15.26
CA PRO A 553 -23.82 6.98 -14.78
C PRO A 553 -23.69 7.11 -13.26
N ARG A 554 -24.69 6.70 -12.47
CA ARG A 554 -24.86 7.06 -11.05
C ARG A 554 -23.91 6.33 -10.06
N TRP A 555 -22.94 5.53 -10.54
CA TRP A 555 -22.38 4.40 -9.77
C TRP A 555 -20.87 4.37 -9.59
N LEU A 556 -20.43 3.88 -8.44
CA LEU A 556 -19.02 3.79 -8.08
C LEU A 556 -18.24 2.81 -8.99
N SER A 557 -18.66 1.56 -9.09
CA SER A 557 -17.98 0.54 -9.91
C SER A 557 -19.03 -0.46 -10.39
N PRO A 558 -19.36 -0.54 -11.69
CA PRO A 558 -20.41 -1.44 -12.18
C PRO A 558 -19.96 -2.91 -12.30
N TYR A 559 -18.67 -3.19 -12.14
CA TYR A 559 -18.05 -4.45 -12.55
C TYR A 559 -18.32 -5.61 -11.58
N PRO A 560 -18.94 -6.72 -12.02
CA PRO A 560 -19.41 -7.80 -11.13
C PRO A 560 -18.28 -8.56 -10.41
N TRP A 561 -17.03 -8.44 -10.84
CA TRP A 561 -15.85 -9.00 -10.16
C TRP A 561 -15.32 -8.13 -9.00
N ASN A 562 -15.67 -6.84 -8.94
CA ASN A 562 -15.06 -5.89 -7.99
C ASN A 562 -15.85 -5.71 -6.69
N TYR A 563 -16.03 -6.78 -5.91
CA TYR A 563 -16.60 -6.67 -4.56
C TYR A 563 -15.51 -6.41 -3.52
N PRO A 564 -15.76 -5.55 -2.52
CA PRO A 564 -17.07 -5.01 -2.13
C PRO A 564 -17.46 -3.69 -2.83
N ASP A 565 -16.62 -3.10 -3.68
CA ASP A 565 -16.90 -1.78 -4.28
C ASP A 565 -18.12 -1.72 -5.20
N ASN A 566 -18.52 -2.85 -5.79
CA ASN A 566 -19.74 -2.97 -6.59
C ASN A 566 -20.99 -3.28 -5.72
N LEU A 567 -20.86 -3.52 -4.41
CA LEU A 567 -22.04 -3.67 -3.53
C LEU A 567 -23.08 -2.53 -3.67
N PRO A 568 -22.72 -1.25 -3.86
CA PRO A 568 -23.70 -0.18 -4.05
C PRO A 568 -24.67 -0.41 -5.23
N VAL A 569 -24.29 -1.10 -6.31
CA VAL A 569 -25.16 -1.31 -7.48
C VAL A 569 -26.41 -2.11 -7.11
N ILE A 570 -26.26 -3.17 -6.31
CA ILE A 570 -27.39 -4.02 -5.92
C ILE A 570 -28.38 -3.36 -4.94
N PHE A 571 -28.05 -2.20 -4.34
CA PHE A 571 -29.02 -1.40 -3.59
C PHE A 571 -29.99 -0.65 -4.48
N CYS A 572 -29.71 -0.59 -5.77
CA CYS A 572 -30.33 0.37 -6.68
C CYS A 572 -31.10 -0.31 -7.80
N LEU A 573 -30.85 -1.60 -7.97
CA LEU A 573 -31.65 -2.44 -8.84
C LEU A 573 -33.11 -2.48 -8.36
N ALA A 574 -34.04 -2.54 -9.29
CA ALA A 574 -35.43 -2.82 -8.99
C ALA A 574 -35.93 -3.94 -9.89
N LYS A 575 -37.01 -4.62 -9.49
CA LYS A 575 -37.61 -5.62 -10.37
C LYS A 575 -38.16 -4.94 -11.62
N ALA A 576 -38.15 -5.60 -12.76
CA ALA A 576 -38.72 -5.06 -13.99
C ALA A 576 -40.17 -4.63 -13.76
N GLY A 577 -40.50 -3.40 -14.18
CA GLY A 577 -41.79 -2.75 -13.91
C GLY A 577 -41.81 -1.86 -12.66
N GLU A 578 -40.84 -1.99 -11.75
CA GLU A 578 -40.62 -1.04 -10.65
C GLU A 578 -39.75 0.13 -11.11
N THR A 579 -39.81 1.26 -10.41
CA THR A 579 -38.92 2.40 -10.65
C THR A 579 -37.64 2.24 -9.81
N PRO A 580 -36.45 2.15 -10.42
CA PRO A 580 -35.19 2.16 -9.69
C PRO A 580 -35.00 3.43 -8.88
N THR A 581 -34.53 3.29 -7.65
CA THR A 581 -34.20 4.42 -6.77
C THR A 581 -32.73 4.33 -6.38
N VAL A 582 -32.02 5.45 -6.47
CA VAL A 582 -30.65 5.55 -5.96
C VAL A 582 -30.71 6.03 -4.51
N PRO A 583 -30.23 5.22 -3.54
CA PRO A 583 -30.15 5.66 -2.16
C PRO A 583 -29.33 6.95 -2.02
N SER A 584 -29.80 7.89 -1.20
CA SER A 584 -29.17 9.20 -1.04
C SER A 584 -27.74 9.13 -0.51
N TRP A 585 -27.40 8.08 0.25
CA TRP A 585 -26.05 7.89 0.79
C TRP A 585 -24.99 7.75 -0.29
N ILE A 586 -25.37 7.29 -1.49
CA ILE A 586 -24.44 7.13 -2.61
C ILE A 586 -23.89 8.47 -3.09
N TYR A 587 -24.61 9.57 -2.86
CA TYR A 587 -24.14 10.92 -3.15
C TYR A 587 -23.67 11.65 -1.89
N ASN A 588 -24.46 11.56 -0.82
CA ASN A 588 -24.24 12.34 0.39
C ASN A 588 -22.99 11.92 1.17
N LEU A 589 -22.52 10.69 1.00
CA LEU A 589 -21.34 10.17 1.69
C LEU A 589 -20.08 10.16 0.81
N ARG A 590 -20.14 10.65 -0.44
CA ARG A 590 -18.95 10.68 -1.32
C ARG A 590 -17.90 11.61 -0.75
N ILE A 591 -16.68 11.12 -0.68
CA ILE A 591 -15.48 11.90 -0.39
C ILE A 591 -14.58 11.80 -1.63
N PRO A 592 -14.40 12.88 -2.40
CA PRO A 592 -13.45 12.86 -3.51
C PRO A 592 -12.04 12.57 -3.03
N THR A 593 -11.25 11.83 -3.81
CA THR A 593 -9.82 11.61 -3.52
C THR A 593 -9.08 12.92 -3.27
N THR A 594 -9.41 13.98 -4.04
CA THR A 594 -8.83 15.32 -3.84
C THR A 594 -9.06 15.84 -2.42
N LYS A 595 -10.22 15.57 -1.82
CA LYS A 595 -10.51 15.99 -0.44
C LYS A 595 -9.62 15.28 0.57
N ILE A 596 -9.33 13.99 0.37
CA ILE A 596 -8.42 13.22 1.25
C ILE A 596 -7.01 13.83 1.24
N PHE A 597 -6.52 14.21 0.07
CA PHE A 597 -5.20 14.85 -0.07
C PHE A 597 -5.20 16.34 0.33
N GLU A 598 -6.30 17.06 0.19
CA GLU A 598 -6.46 18.41 0.77
C GLU A 598 -6.40 18.38 2.29
N ASP A 599 -7.05 17.40 2.93
CA ASP A 599 -6.98 17.20 4.39
C ASP A 599 -5.55 16.87 4.83
N LEU A 600 -4.84 16.04 4.07
CA LEU A 600 -3.42 15.79 4.30
C LEU A 600 -2.60 17.07 4.15
N ALA A 601 -2.78 17.81 3.06
CA ALA A 601 -2.05 19.05 2.80
C ALA A 601 -2.28 20.09 3.90
N ALA A 602 -3.49 20.16 4.46
CA ALA A 602 -3.80 21.02 5.60
C ALA A 602 -3.02 20.62 6.87
N VAL A 603 -2.81 19.32 7.10
CA VAL A 603 -1.98 18.81 8.20
C VAL A 603 -0.49 19.06 7.96
N LEU A 604 -0.04 19.01 6.71
CA LEU A 604 1.36 19.25 6.32
C LEU A 604 1.72 20.74 6.22
N ALA A 605 0.73 21.63 6.15
CA ALA A 605 0.95 23.05 5.96
C ALA A 605 1.81 23.64 7.07
N ILE A 606 2.84 24.41 6.69
CA ILE A 606 3.67 25.15 7.63
C ILE A 606 2.80 26.23 8.28
N LYS A 607 2.48 26.02 9.56
CA LYS A 607 1.71 26.98 10.36
C LYS A 607 2.59 28.18 10.70
N LYS A 608 2.07 29.38 10.51
CA LYS A 608 2.79 30.64 10.77
C LYS A 608 2.08 31.52 11.79
N GLY A 609 2.85 32.31 12.50
CA GLY A 609 2.38 33.40 13.37
C GLY A 609 3.23 34.65 13.16
N ILE A 610 2.95 35.73 13.89
CA ILE A 610 3.70 36.98 13.80
C ILE A 610 4.42 37.20 15.12
N LEU A 611 5.75 37.36 15.06
CA LEU A 611 6.55 37.74 16.22
C LEU A 611 6.94 39.22 16.10
N THR A 612 6.47 40.01 17.06
CA THR A 612 6.82 41.43 17.20
C THR A 612 7.73 41.60 18.41
N ILE A 613 8.89 42.22 18.23
CA ILE A 613 9.84 42.46 19.31
C ILE A 613 10.15 43.95 19.33
N ASP A 614 9.91 44.60 20.47
CA ASP A 614 10.30 45.98 20.71
C ASP A 614 11.21 46.12 21.94
N THR A 615 11.87 47.26 22.08
CA THR A 615 12.70 47.62 23.23
C THR A 615 12.39 49.03 23.72
N THR A 616 12.50 49.22 25.04
CA THR A 616 12.21 50.49 25.73
C THR A 616 13.14 50.69 26.94
N PRO A 617 13.53 51.91 27.33
CA PRO A 617 13.29 53.17 26.62
C PRO A 617 14.23 53.39 25.43
N VAL A 618 15.27 52.57 25.28
CA VAL A 618 16.22 52.64 24.16
C VAL A 618 15.95 51.57 23.13
N LYS A 619 16.25 51.86 21.87
CA LYS A 619 16.19 50.89 20.78
C LYS A 619 17.48 50.10 20.73
N ALA A 620 17.38 48.78 20.75
CA ALA A 620 18.52 47.88 20.75
C ALA A 620 18.39 46.79 19.68
N GLU A 621 19.52 46.22 19.28
CA GLU A 621 19.56 45.06 18.40
C GLU A 621 19.02 43.82 19.11
N VAL A 622 18.15 43.08 18.44
CA VAL A 622 17.55 41.85 18.95
C VAL A 622 18.05 40.64 18.15
N ILE A 623 18.33 39.56 18.88
CA ILE A 623 18.79 38.28 18.34
C ILE A 623 17.68 37.27 18.62
N VAL A 624 17.29 36.49 17.63
CA VAL A 624 16.26 35.45 17.76
C VAL A 624 16.85 34.12 17.33
N ASN A 625 16.84 33.13 18.23
CA ASN A 625 17.48 31.82 18.04
C ASN A 625 18.94 31.91 17.55
N GLY A 626 19.70 32.88 18.04
CA GLY A 626 21.10 33.10 17.67
C GLY A 626 21.33 33.94 16.41
N GLU A 627 20.29 34.34 15.67
CA GLU A 627 20.40 35.19 14.49
C GLU A 627 19.97 36.64 14.76
N SER A 628 20.77 37.61 14.31
CA SER A 628 20.40 39.02 14.42
C SER A 628 19.20 39.35 13.54
N TRP A 629 18.19 39.98 14.15
CA TRP A 629 17.02 40.48 13.45
C TRP A 629 17.04 42.00 13.24
N GLY A 630 18.12 42.67 13.65
CA GLY A 630 18.29 44.13 13.55
C GLY A 630 17.81 44.88 14.79
N ILE A 631 17.75 46.21 14.69
CA ILE A 631 17.36 47.11 15.79
C ILE A 631 15.84 47.14 15.92
N ALA A 632 15.33 46.86 17.12
CA ALA A 632 13.90 46.91 17.46
C ALA A 632 13.29 48.32 17.27
N PRO A 633 12.00 48.46 16.91
CA PRO A 633 11.01 47.39 16.77
C PRO A 633 11.19 46.56 15.49
N VAL A 634 11.04 45.24 15.61
CA VAL A 634 11.04 44.30 14.48
C VAL A 634 9.74 43.49 14.46
N VAL A 635 9.19 43.27 13.27
CA VAL A 635 7.98 42.45 13.05
C VAL A 635 8.30 41.47 11.95
N LYS A 636 8.19 40.16 12.22
CA LYS A 636 8.36 39.13 11.20
C LYS A 636 7.28 38.06 11.32
N GLU A 637 6.83 37.58 10.16
CA GLU A 637 6.08 36.33 10.08
C GLU A 637 7.05 35.16 10.26
N VAL A 638 6.76 34.26 11.19
CA VAL A 638 7.61 33.12 11.52
C VAL A 638 6.81 31.83 11.68
N VAL A 639 7.49 30.69 11.62
CA VAL A 639 6.88 29.38 11.84
C VAL A 639 6.38 29.29 13.29
N VAL A 640 5.25 28.64 13.54
CA VAL A 640 4.76 28.38 14.90
C VAL A 640 5.82 27.61 15.69
N GLY A 641 6.14 28.06 16.89
CA GLY A 641 7.21 27.45 17.68
C GLY A 641 7.73 28.33 18.81
N ARG A 642 8.78 27.84 19.48
CA ARG A 642 9.46 28.56 20.55
C ARG A 642 10.67 29.30 20.00
N TYR A 643 10.79 30.56 20.41
CA TYR A 643 11.84 31.47 19.98
C TYR A 643 12.55 32.02 21.21
N LEU A 644 13.86 31.79 21.31
CA LEU A 644 14.72 32.46 22.27
C LEU A 644 15.02 33.86 21.73
N ILE A 645 14.66 34.88 22.49
CA ILE A 645 14.89 36.28 22.18
C ILE A 645 15.94 36.82 23.13
N GLU A 646 17.00 37.38 22.56
CA GLU A 646 18.10 37.99 23.27
C GLU A 646 18.23 39.45 22.84
N PHE A 647 18.61 40.30 23.78
CA PHE A 647 18.69 41.74 23.59
C PHE A 647 20.14 42.19 23.77
N LYS A 648 20.75 42.82 22.75
CA LYS A 648 22.17 43.20 22.85
C LYS A 648 22.39 44.31 23.88
N PRO A 649 23.50 44.29 24.63
CA PRO A 649 23.83 45.37 25.58
C PRO A 649 23.89 46.75 24.91
N ILE A 650 23.40 47.77 25.61
CA ILE A 650 23.49 49.19 25.23
C ILE A 650 24.21 49.94 26.36
N GLU A 651 25.19 50.78 26.02
CA GLU A 651 25.95 51.58 26.98
C GLU A 651 25.03 52.46 27.84
N GLY A 652 25.29 52.55 29.15
CA GLY A 652 24.46 53.28 30.11
C GLY A 652 23.18 52.57 30.56
N TYR A 653 22.88 51.38 30.04
CA TYR A 653 21.70 50.59 30.39
C TYR A 653 22.02 49.14 30.73
N ILE A 654 21.25 48.56 31.64
CA ILE A 654 21.21 47.11 31.89
C ILE A 654 20.22 46.50 30.91
N ALA A 655 20.69 45.54 30.09
CA ALA A 655 19.84 44.82 29.14
C ALA A 655 18.88 43.85 29.86
N PRO A 656 17.66 43.64 29.31
CA PRO A 656 16.74 42.62 29.81
C PRO A 656 17.32 41.22 29.61
N SER A 657 16.95 40.28 30.49
CA SER A 657 17.32 38.88 30.35
C SER A 657 16.72 38.26 29.08
N PRO A 658 17.38 37.26 28.46
CA PRO A 658 16.79 36.49 27.38
C PRO A 658 15.44 35.87 27.76
N GLU A 659 14.50 35.86 26.82
CA GLU A 659 13.16 35.31 27.01
C GLU A 659 12.84 34.27 25.94
N ILE A 660 12.23 33.15 26.33
CA ILE A 660 11.70 32.16 25.38
C ILE A 660 10.21 32.42 25.22
N VAL A 661 9.79 32.73 24.00
CA VAL A 661 8.38 32.97 23.68
C VAL A 661 7.82 31.94 22.73
N GLU A 662 6.55 31.61 22.93
CA GLU A 662 5.82 30.68 22.06
C GLU A 662 4.96 31.48 21.08
N VAL A 663 5.29 31.37 19.79
CA VAL A 663 4.49 31.94 18.69
C VAL A 663 3.46 30.91 18.27
N LYS A 664 2.18 31.32 18.27
CA LYS A 664 1.04 30.47 17.91
C LYS A 664 0.47 30.83 16.55
N GLU A 665 -0.23 29.89 15.93
CA GLU A 665 -0.80 30.03 14.59
C GLU A 665 -1.75 31.22 14.51
N GLY A 666 -1.52 32.12 13.55
CA GLY A 666 -2.37 33.31 13.33
C GLY A 666 -2.36 34.33 14.47
N VAL A 667 -1.53 34.14 15.50
CA VAL A 667 -1.42 35.05 16.65
C VAL A 667 -0.24 35.99 16.48
N ILE A 668 -0.45 37.25 16.86
CA ILE A 668 0.64 38.22 17.05
C ILE A 668 1.16 38.05 18.48
N THR A 669 2.36 37.50 18.60
CA THR A 669 3.10 37.43 19.87
C THR A 669 3.99 38.66 19.96
N THR A 670 3.81 39.48 21.00
CA THR A 670 4.58 40.71 21.21
C THR A 670 5.49 40.58 22.43
N VAL A 671 6.75 40.95 22.27
CA VAL A 671 7.77 40.93 23.31
C VAL A 671 8.38 42.30 23.45
N ILE A 672 8.50 42.81 24.68
CA ILE A 672 9.07 44.14 24.94
C ILE A 672 10.24 44.01 25.91
N GLY A 673 11.46 44.15 25.41
CA GLY A 673 12.67 44.17 26.21
C GLY A 673 12.84 45.52 26.91
N THR A 674 12.80 45.52 28.25
CA THR A 674 12.93 46.76 29.05
C THR A 674 14.35 46.94 29.58
N TYR A 675 15.04 47.97 29.10
CA TYR A 675 16.38 48.38 29.51
C TYR A 675 16.32 49.32 30.72
N THR A 676 17.17 49.09 31.73
CA THR A 676 17.17 49.90 32.96
C THR A 676 18.40 50.83 33.00
N PRO A 677 18.23 52.17 33.12
CA PRO A 677 19.35 53.10 33.20
C PRO A 677 20.26 52.85 34.42
N ILE A 678 21.58 52.92 34.24
CA ILE A 678 22.55 52.78 35.33
C ILE A 678 22.71 54.13 36.05
N THR A 679 22.42 54.20 37.35
CA THR A 679 22.60 55.43 38.18
C THR A 679 23.91 55.35 38.98
N PRO A 680 24.76 56.41 39.02
CA PRO A 680 26.05 56.35 39.70
C PRO A 680 25.91 56.46 41.23
N VAL A 681 26.56 55.55 41.97
CA VAL A 681 26.62 55.55 43.44
C VAL A 681 28.06 55.80 43.91
N THR A 682 28.20 56.69 44.90
CA THR A 682 29.43 57.10 45.60
C THR A 682 29.72 56.23 46.85
N ILE A 683 31.00 56.01 47.14
CA ILE A 683 31.62 54.98 48.02
C ILE A 683 31.67 55.40 49.51
N PRO A 684 31.30 54.54 50.48
CA PRO A 684 32.26 54.04 51.49
C PRO A 684 31.98 52.60 52.02
N GLU A 685 31.65 51.64 51.15
CA GLU A 685 31.52 50.19 51.52
C GLU A 685 32.46 49.27 50.72
N ILE A 686 33.39 49.83 49.92
CA ILE A 686 34.26 49.07 49.00
C ILE A 686 35.62 48.68 49.62
N GLU A 687 36.16 49.43 50.59
CA GLU A 687 37.47 49.11 51.18
C GLU A 687 37.42 47.92 52.17
N GLU A 688 36.30 47.68 52.86
CA GLU A 688 36.13 46.52 53.76
C GLU A 688 35.87 45.20 53.01
N ILE A 689 35.39 45.28 51.77
CA ILE A 689 35.15 44.12 50.88
C ILE A 689 36.42 43.71 50.14
N LEU A 690 37.30 44.66 49.79
CA LEU A 690 38.58 44.38 49.14
C LEU A 690 39.56 43.62 50.07
N ASP A 691 39.61 43.95 51.36
CA ASP A 691 40.50 43.31 52.34
C ASP A 691 40.09 41.83 52.65
N ARG A 692 38.78 41.55 52.60
CA ARG A 692 38.24 40.19 52.73
C ARG A 692 38.45 39.34 51.46
N LEU A 693 38.50 39.96 50.29
CA LEU A 693 38.75 39.29 48.99
C LEU A 693 40.23 38.92 48.80
N GLU A 694 41.19 39.73 49.27
CA GLU A 694 42.61 39.35 49.26
C GLU A 694 42.89 38.13 50.15
N THR A 695 42.26 38.06 51.32
CA THR A 695 42.39 36.93 52.26
C THR A 695 41.79 35.62 51.69
N ILE A 696 40.72 35.72 50.88
CA ILE A 696 40.08 34.57 50.21
C ILE A 696 40.89 34.14 48.96
N SER A 697 41.45 35.08 48.22
CA SER A 697 42.33 34.83 47.06
C SER A 697 43.60 34.07 47.44
N ALA A 698 44.23 34.45 48.57
CA ALA A 698 45.41 33.75 49.09
C ALA A 698 45.11 32.29 49.46
N LYS A 699 43.96 32.01 50.10
CA LYS A 699 43.54 30.65 50.47
C LYS A 699 43.15 29.78 49.26
N LEU A 700 42.58 30.37 48.21
CA LEU A 700 42.23 29.68 46.96
C LEU A 700 43.46 29.31 46.11
N THR A 701 44.54 30.09 46.21
CA THR A 701 45.80 29.82 45.50
C THR A 701 46.51 28.59 46.12
N THR A 702 46.56 28.49 47.45
CA THR A 702 47.07 27.30 48.16
C THR A 702 46.25 26.04 47.85
N LEU A 703 44.92 26.16 47.81
CA LEU A 703 44.02 25.06 47.44
C LEU A 703 44.21 24.61 45.97
N SER A 704 44.49 25.54 45.05
CA SER A 704 44.77 25.22 43.64
C SER A 704 46.08 24.47 43.45
N ASP A 705 47.11 24.77 44.25
CA ASP A 705 48.41 24.10 44.15
C ASP A 705 48.37 22.70 44.79
N ASP A 706 47.64 22.54 45.90
CA ASP A 706 47.35 21.23 46.51
C ASP A 706 46.56 20.32 45.56
N VAL A 707 45.58 20.87 44.82
CA VAL A 707 44.79 20.11 43.81
C VAL A 707 45.64 19.72 42.59
N LYS A 708 46.56 20.57 42.14
CA LYS A 708 47.51 20.22 41.07
C LYS A 708 48.48 19.12 41.50
N ALA A 709 48.96 19.16 42.74
CA ALA A 709 49.80 18.10 43.31
C ALA A 709 49.03 16.77 43.39
N LEU A 710 47.77 16.80 43.86
CA LEU A 710 46.90 15.61 43.90
C LEU A 710 46.63 15.03 42.50
N SER A 711 46.36 15.88 41.51
CA SER A 711 46.09 15.45 40.13
C SER A 711 47.32 14.81 39.47
N LYS A 712 48.53 15.31 39.78
CA LYS A 712 49.78 14.71 39.33
C LYS A 712 50.02 13.35 39.99
N SER A 713 49.85 13.24 41.31
CA SER A 713 49.96 11.95 42.03
C SER A 713 48.94 10.91 41.57
N ILE A 714 47.71 11.31 41.22
CA ILE A 714 46.69 10.42 40.64
C ILE A 714 47.10 9.95 39.23
N GLY A 715 47.69 10.84 38.41
CA GLY A 715 48.23 10.48 37.09
C GLY A 715 49.41 9.50 37.17
N ASP A 716 50.31 9.70 38.11
CA ASP A 716 51.45 8.81 38.37
C ASP A 716 50.96 7.43 38.86
N LEU A 717 49.94 7.39 39.73
CA LEU A 717 49.27 6.16 40.17
C LEU A 717 48.58 5.41 39.03
N LYS A 718 47.88 6.11 38.11
CA LYS A 718 47.28 5.49 36.91
C LYS A 718 48.34 4.82 36.04
N THR A 719 49.48 5.48 35.85
CA THR A 719 50.59 4.98 35.03
C THR A 719 51.28 3.77 35.70
N ALA A 720 51.46 3.82 37.03
CA ALA A 720 52.00 2.70 37.80
C ALA A 720 51.07 1.48 37.77
N ILE A 721 49.75 1.67 37.92
CA ILE A 721 48.74 0.61 37.86
C ILE A 721 48.69 -0.02 36.46
N ALA A 722 48.77 0.77 35.39
CA ALA A 722 48.82 0.24 34.02
C ALA A 722 50.08 -0.64 33.81
N THR A 723 51.24 -0.16 34.27
CA THR A 723 52.52 -0.89 34.17
C THR A 723 52.51 -2.20 34.98
N LEU A 724 51.86 -2.21 36.14
CA LEU A 724 51.66 -3.42 36.96
C LEU A 724 50.68 -4.40 36.29
N SER A 725 49.60 -3.90 35.70
CA SER A 725 48.62 -4.72 34.95
C SER A 725 49.27 -5.48 33.80
N ASP A 726 50.13 -4.82 33.01
CA ASP A 726 50.83 -5.45 31.88
C ASP A 726 51.84 -6.50 32.34
N LYS A 727 52.56 -6.25 33.45
CA LYS A 727 53.46 -7.25 34.04
C LYS A 727 52.72 -8.46 34.61
N VAL A 728 51.50 -8.29 35.14
CA VAL A 728 50.66 -9.36 35.68
C VAL A 728 49.93 -10.15 34.56
N ALA A 729 49.70 -9.55 33.39
CA ALA A 729 49.14 -10.22 32.23
C ALA A 729 50.10 -11.27 31.61
N GLY A 730 51.42 -11.05 31.72
CA GLY A 730 52.47 -11.93 31.18
C GLY A 730 52.87 -13.12 32.07
N LEU A 731 52.28 -13.28 33.27
CA LEU A 731 52.57 -14.38 34.20
C LEU A 731 51.40 -15.38 34.17
N ALA A 732 51.65 -16.60 33.67
CA ALA A 732 50.65 -17.66 33.59
C ALA A 732 50.74 -18.63 34.79
N THR A 733 49.58 -18.94 35.37
CA THR A 733 49.26 -20.11 36.23
C THR A 733 49.77 -20.11 37.69
N SER A 734 49.05 -19.42 38.58
CA SER A 734 48.80 -19.85 39.98
C SER A 734 47.52 -19.19 40.53
N THR A 735 46.87 -19.79 41.53
CA THR A 735 45.62 -19.28 42.14
C THR A 735 45.82 -17.94 42.87
N ASP A 736 47.04 -17.64 43.31
CA ASP A 736 47.40 -16.38 43.98
C ASP A 736 47.42 -15.18 43.01
N ILE A 737 47.61 -15.41 41.70
CA ILE A 737 47.59 -14.35 40.66
C ILE A 737 46.15 -13.90 40.34
N ALA A 738 45.15 -14.75 40.57
CA ALA A 738 43.74 -14.42 40.33
C ALA A 738 43.21 -13.40 41.34
N GLY A 739 43.63 -13.48 42.62
CA GLY A 739 43.28 -12.50 43.66
C GLY A 739 43.83 -11.10 43.36
N LEU A 740 45.11 -11.02 42.98
CA LEU A 740 45.75 -9.75 42.59
C LEU A 740 45.09 -9.08 41.37
N ARG A 741 44.59 -9.85 40.40
CA ARG A 741 43.85 -9.29 39.25
C ARG A 741 42.50 -8.71 39.66
N ALA A 742 41.81 -9.32 40.61
CA ALA A 742 40.54 -8.81 41.15
C ALA A 742 40.75 -7.51 41.94
N ASP A 743 41.78 -7.44 42.80
CA ASP A 743 42.11 -6.24 43.58
C ASP A 743 42.54 -5.06 42.70
N ILE A 744 43.29 -5.30 41.62
CA ILE A 744 43.63 -4.26 40.62
C ILE A 744 42.38 -3.75 39.89
N SER A 745 41.43 -4.63 39.59
CA SER A 745 40.17 -4.25 38.94
C SER A 745 39.27 -3.43 39.87
N ALA A 746 39.22 -3.77 41.17
CA ALA A 746 38.51 -2.98 42.18
C ALA A 746 39.15 -1.59 42.37
N LEU A 747 40.48 -1.53 42.47
CA LEU A 747 41.23 -0.26 42.53
C LEU A 747 41.01 0.62 41.29
N ARG A 748 40.89 0.04 40.08
CA ARG A 748 40.49 0.80 38.87
C ARG A 748 39.08 1.37 38.99
N GLY A 749 38.14 0.61 39.55
CA GLY A 749 36.78 1.06 39.82
C GLY A 749 36.74 2.26 40.77
N ASP A 750 37.44 2.17 41.90
CA ASP A 750 37.50 3.23 42.91
C ASP A 750 38.21 4.49 42.37
N LEU A 751 39.25 4.35 41.55
CA LEU A 751 39.98 5.48 40.98
C LEU A 751 39.17 6.26 39.93
N VAL A 752 38.30 5.58 39.17
CA VAL A 752 37.39 6.20 38.21
C VAL A 752 36.25 6.92 38.95
N ALA A 753 35.74 6.34 40.04
CA ALA A 753 34.75 6.99 40.91
C ALA A 753 35.31 8.26 41.58
N ILE A 754 36.57 8.23 42.04
CA ILE A 754 37.26 9.39 42.64
C ILE A 754 37.53 10.51 41.61
N SER A 755 37.87 10.19 40.35
CA SER A 755 38.08 11.24 39.33
C SER A 755 36.80 11.97 38.91
N THR A 756 35.62 11.38 39.17
CA THR A 756 34.34 11.91 38.70
C THR A 756 33.61 12.72 39.78
N ILE A 757 33.86 12.45 41.07
CA ILE A 757 33.19 13.15 42.19
C ILE A 757 33.92 14.45 42.59
N SER A 758 35.23 14.58 42.35
CA SER A 758 35.98 15.78 42.75
C SER A 758 36.05 16.91 41.72
N TYR A 759 35.81 16.67 40.42
CA TYR A 759 35.88 17.72 39.40
C TYR A 759 34.54 18.42 39.12
N ALA A 760 33.41 17.71 39.16
CA ALA A 760 32.12 18.30 38.83
C ALA A 760 31.57 19.22 39.95
N VAL A 761 31.74 18.85 41.22
CA VAL A 761 31.22 19.65 42.35
C VAL A 761 32.11 20.88 42.61
N ILE A 762 33.43 20.76 42.43
CA ILE A 762 34.37 21.88 42.64
C ILE A 762 34.39 22.81 41.43
N ALA A 763 34.30 22.33 40.18
CA ALA A 763 34.19 23.20 39.01
C ALA A 763 32.85 23.94 38.97
N VAL A 764 31.74 23.32 39.37
CA VAL A 764 30.44 24.00 39.47
C VAL A 764 30.45 25.04 40.58
N VAL A 765 31.04 24.77 41.76
CA VAL A 765 31.14 25.78 42.82
C VAL A 765 32.11 26.91 42.45
N VAL A 766 33.26 26.61 41.83
CA VAL A 766 34.27 27.62 41.43
C VAL A 766 33.81 28.43 40.22
N ILE A 767 33.16 27.84 39.21
CA ILE A 767 32.59 28.59 38.09
C ILE A 767 31.42 29.45 38.59
N THR A 768 30.57 28.93 39.48
CA THR A 768 29.47 29.73 40.06
C THR A 768 30.01 30.88 40.92
N LEU A 769 31.11 30.68 41.68
CA LEU A 769 31.76 31.75 42.44
C LEU A 769 32.50 32.76 41.55
N VAL A 770 33.24 32.30 40.52
CA VAL A 770 33.99 33.17 39.59
C VAL A 770 33.04 33.96 38.69
N VAL A 771 31.93 33.37 38.24
CA VAL A 771 30.87 34.09 37.51
C VAL A 771 30.20 35.11 38.44
N SER A 772 29.95 34.77 39.71
CA SER A 772 29.39 35.71 40.69
C SER A 772 30.35 36.86 41.05
N ILE A 773 31.66 36.60 41.11
CA ILE A 773 32.70 37.61 41.43
C ILE A 773 33.02 38.50 40.21
N VAL A 774 33.04 37.95 38.99
CA VAL A 774 33.25 38.74 37.75
C VAL A 774 32.02 39.59 37.41
N SER A 775 30.81 39.10 37.68
CA SER A 775 29.57 39.90 37.55
C SER A 775 29.46 41.00 38.62
N LEU A 776 30.17 40.88 39.75
CA LEU A 776 30.34 41.95 40.74
C LEU A 776 31.47 42.97 40.39
N LEU A 777 32.49 42.58 39.62
CA LEU A 777 33.71 43.39 39.37
C LEU A 777 33.86 43.98 37.95
N ARG A 778 33.00 43.65 36.99
CA ARG A 778 32.92 44.38 35.70
C ARG A 778 31.57 45.09 35.55
N LYS A 779 31.30 46.02 36.47
CA LYS A 779 30.72 47.31 36.08
C LYS A 779 31.87 48.17 35.53
N PRO A 780 31.95 48.50 34.23
CA PRO A 780 32.63 49.70 33.82
C PRO A 780 31.94 50.90 34.49
N SER A 781 32.76 51.76 35.06
CA SER A 781 32.35 53.06 35.55
C SER A 781 31.91 53.95 34.38
N ARG A 782 30.65 54.41 34.48
CA ARG A 782 29.87 55.33 33.62
C ARG A 782 29.02 54.68 32.54
#